data_AF-A0A3A0CQT9-F1
#
_entry.id   AF-A0A3A0CQT9-F1
#
_cell.length_a   1.000
_cell.length_b   1.000
_cell.length_c   1.000
_cell.angle_alpha   90.00
_cell.angle_beta   90.00
_cell.angle_gamma   90.00
#
_symmetry.space_group_name_H-M   'P 1'
#
loop_
_entity.id
_entity.type
_entity.pdbx_description
1 polymer ?
#
loop_
_entity_poly.entity_id
_entity_poly.type
_entity_poly.pdbx_seq_one_letter_code
_entity_poly.pdbx_strand_id
1 'polypeptide(L)'
;MTIARAGPMRSGSAFGVPVPSSTTFVRVRTGALEGGIPWASIPGAISDRLGLHEMIAAGKHAATARSRRCGFDVRFIRCVPPSARCYHIPSARSDAPLASAEKEQAPVDLARRTNGIDHILCPASVAVVGASRKLNSIGGSILSNLLQDGFTGRIYPINPTAEEVQGLKAYPSVTAVGESVDLAVIAVPVKAVEQVVDDCVRARVKGLVIITAGFAESSAEGRALERRILEKVRAAGIRMVGPNCMGVLNTDRKYRLNATFTPIYPPEGNIAILSQSGALGLTILDHVKALNLGISSFVSVGNKADVSGNDLLIYWASDPNTDVILLYLESFGNPRKFARIAPEVVRQKPVIAVKAGRSAAGSRAASSHSAAMASLDVAVGALFEQAGVIRTETLEDMFDLAALLATQPVPEGPCVGVVTNAGGPGILLADACEARGLSLPQLAPDTVDALRAFLPPHAGMANPIDLVGSDDPALIERAMTLVGNDPNIDAVVVIFIPPLLTTRPEDVAAGIGRGAAAIPRYKPVQGVFMSALSKPELLSTGERGRIPSYAFPENAAMALAAAYQYGQWRKRPVGRACTLDPVVTATIRQIIDAEVENATKPFWLPATDVGVILDTVGISYARSIEVAIDEVSSASEQVGFPVVLKAIAPGLVHKSDVGGVVLGLETPQEVRDAAIRMREQLAKIGIQLEKVLVQREVRNGIEMMIGLTTDPVFGPLLVCGMGGVHVELIKDVAFRLTPVHDRDAEEMIAQLKSAPLLRGYRGGPPGDRHALIQTILRISALAEAVPELLELDLNPVKVLPPGQGLVAVDARMRICPPGAVEARRTR
;
A
#
# COMPACT_ATOMS: atom_id res chain seq x y z
N MET A 1 -45.01 -3.70 -55.12
CA MET A 1 -46.24 -4.49 -54.92
C MET A 1 -46.83 -4.08 -53.58
N THR A 2 -48.09 -3.72 -53.37
CA THR A 2 -49.28 -3.45 -54.18
C THR A 2 -50.29 -2.89 -53.14
N ILE A 3 -50.78 -1.64 -53.32
CA ILE A 3 -52.14 -1.09 -52.99
C ILE A 3 -52.55 -1.07 -51.47
N ALA A 4 -53.24 -0.10 -50.84
CA ALA A 4 -54.06 1.11 -51.11
C ALA A 4 -53.98 2.02 -49.84
N ARG A 5 -53.96 3.36 -49.86
CA ARG A 5 -54.92 4.45 -50.25
C ARG A 5 -56.07 4.77 -49.25
N ALA A 6 -56.11 6.06 -48.86
CA ALA A 6 -57.22 6.90 -48.35
C ALA A 6 -57.69 6.64 -46.90
N GLY A 7 -58.06 7.63 -46.07
CA GLY A 7 -58.45 9.03 -46.27
C GLY A 7 -58.80 9.70 -44.91
N PRO A 8 -59.37 10.92 -44.88
CA PRO A 8 -59.00 11.96 -43.91
C PRO A 8 -60.04 12.32 -42.82
N MET A 9 -59.55 13.02 -41.79
CA MET A 9 -60.20 14.01 -40.88
C MET A 9 -61.50 13.65 -40.13
N ARG A 10 -61.54 13.94 -38.82
CA ARG A 10 -62.50 14.89 -38.21
C ARG A 10 -62.20 15.24 -36.75
N SER A 11 -62.51 16.49 -36.45
CA SER A 11 -62.52 17.24 -35.18
C SER A 11 -63.56 16.76 -34.16
N GLY A 12 -63.31 16.94 -32.85
CA GLY A 12 -64.37 16.86 -31.83
C GLY A 12 -63.91 16.84 -30.37
N SER A 13 -64.02 18.01 -29.72
CA SER A 13 -64.13 18.37 -28.29
C SER A 13 -64.18 17.31 -27.16
N ALA A 14 -63.38 17.61 -26.12
CA ALA A 14 -63.65 17.60 -24.67
C ALA A 14 -64.07 16.30 -23.95
N PHE A 15 -63.25 15.85 -22.99
CA PHE A 15 -63.63 15.55 -21.60
C PHE A 15 -62.34 15.32 -20.77
N GLY A 16 -62.23 15.99 -19.61
CA GLY A 16 -61.10 15.86 -18.70
C GLY A 16 -61.15 14.59 -17.85
N VAL A 17 -59.99 13.98 -17.63
CA VAL A 17 -59.72 12.95 -16.61
C VAL A 17 -58.34 13.23 -16.02
N PRO A 18 -58.12 13.15 -14.69
CA PRO A 18 -56.82 13.43 -14.09
C PRO A 18 -55.84 12.28 -14.35
N VAL A 19 -54.63 12.60 -14.82
CA VAL A 19 -53.55 11.63 -15.07
C VAL A 19 -52.70 11.46 -13.80
N PRO A 20 -52.40 10.24 -13.32
CA PRO A 20 -51.55 10.03 -12.14
C PRO A 20 -50.08 10.34 -12.43
N SER A 21 -49.40 10.90 -11.42
CA SER A 21 -47.99 11.25 -11.40
C SER A 21 -47.07 10.03 -11.48
N SER A 22 -46.82 9.54 -12.70
CA SER A 22 -45.62 8.83 -13.20
C SER A 22 -45.97 8.03 -14.46
N THR A 23 -46.06 8.69 -15.61
CA THR A 23 -46.28 8.01 -16.90
C THR A 23 -44.93 7.73 -17.57
N THR A 24 -44.60 6.46 -17.79
CA THR A 24 -43.44 6.08 -18.62
C THR A 24 -43.79 6.27 -20.09
N PHE A 25 -43.05 7.12 -20.79
CA PHE A 25 -43.17 7.27 -22.24
C PHE A 25 -42.14 6.39 -22.95
N VAL A 26 -42.57 5.64 -23.96
CA VAL A 26 -41.68 4.91 -24.86
C VAL A 26 -41.70 5.65 -26.20
N ARG A 27 -40.56 6.17 -26.65
CA ARG A 27 -40.44 6.81 -27.96
C ARG A 27 -39.89 5.80 -28.96
N VAL A 28 -40.75 5.28 -29.84
CA VAL A 28 -40.35 4.35 -30.91
C VAL A 28 -40.16 5.15 -32.19
N ARG A 29 -38.96 5.14 -32.76
CA ARG A 29 -38.72 5.70 -34.10
C ARG A 29 -39.13 4.65 -35.13
N THR A 30 -40.25 4.86 -35.80
CA THR A 30 -40.51 4.26 -37.12
C THR A 30 -40.39 5.38 -38.16
N GLY A 31 -39.89 5.07 -39.35
CA GLY A 31 -39.36 6.03 -40.34
C GLY A 31 -40.33 7.06 -40.93
N ALA A 32 -41.48 7.32 -40.33
CA ALA A 32 -42.31 8.49 -40.59
C ALA A 32 -43.20 8.77 -39.35
N LEU A 33 -43.23 10.05 -38.93
CA LEU A 33 -43.95 10.64 -37.78
C LEU A 33 -43.16 10.67 -36.45
N GLU A 34 -42.80 11.89 -36.03
CA GLU A 34 -42.38 12.21 -34.66
C GLU A 34 -43.59 12.57 -33.80
N GLY A 35 -43.87 11.76 -32.78
CA GLY A 35 -44.87 12.05 -31.73
C GLY A 35 -44.81 11.01 -30.62
N GLY A 36 -44.89 11.42 -29.35
CA GLY A 36 -44.95 10.49 -28.21
C GLY A 36 -46.36 9.92 -28.05
N ILE A 37 -46.47 8.60 -27.84
CA ILE A 37 -47.76 7.91 -27.67
C ILE A 37 -47.85 7.34 -26.24
N PRO A 38 -48.97 7.52 -25.51
CA PRO A 38 -49.20 6.87 -24.22
C PRO A 38 -49.30 5.34 -24.35
N TRP A 39 -48.75 4.59 -23.39
CA TRP A 39 -48.73 3.11 -23.36
C TRP A 39 -50.10 2.46 -23.61
N ALA A 40 -51.17 3.05 -23.07
CA ALA A 40 -52.54 2.55 -23.18
C ALA A 40 -53.15 2.59 -24.61
N SER A 41 -52.44 3.18 -25.58
CA SER A 41 -52.94 3.42 -26.94
C SER A 41 -52.32 2.49 -28.01
N ILE A 42 -51.45 1.55 -27.62
CA ILE A 42 -50.78 0.63 -28.55
C ILE A 42 -51.71 -0.60 -28.82
N PRO A 43 -52.06 -0.93 -30.07
CA PRO A 43 -52.90 -2.09 -30.39
C PRO A 43 -52.29 -3.42 -29.91
N GLY A 44 -53.10 -4.30 -29.32
CA GLY A 44 -52.66 -5.56 -28.68
C GLY A 44 -51.79 -6.47 -29.55
N ALA A 45 -52.03 -6.51 -30.86
CA ALA A 45 -51.24 -7.32 -31.80
C ALA A 45 -49.76 -6.87 -31.94
N ILE A 46 -49.42 -5.63 -31.57
CA ILE A 46 -48.04 -5.11 -31.53
C ILE A 46 -47.37 -5.46 -30.18
N SER A 47 -48.13 -5.49 -29.09
CA SER A 47 -47.66 -5.89 -27.75
C SER A 47 -47.17 -7.36 -27.75
N ASP A 48 -47.94 -8.24 -28.39
CA ASP A 48 -47.66 -9.68 -28.42
C ASP A 48 -46.47 -10.04 -29.32
N ARG A 49 -46.29 -9.35 -30.45
CA ARG A 49 -45.15 -9.56 -31.36
C ARG A 49 -43.81 -9.09 -30.78
N LEU A 50 -43.83 -8.17 -29.80
CA LEU A 50 -42.64 -7.60 -29.17
C LEU A 50 -42.31 -8.24 -27.81
N GLY A 51 -43.16 -9.15 -27.29
CA GLY A 51 -42.94 -9.82 -26.00
C GLY A 51 -42.86 -8.86 -24.80
N LEU A 52 -43.52 -7.70 -24.90
CA LEU A 52 -43.31 -6.57 -24.00
C LEU A 52 -43.85 -6.80 -22.57
N HIS A 53 -44.83 -7.69 -22.39
CA HIS A 53 -45.35 -8.03 -21.07
C HIS A 53 -44.35 -8.82 -20.21
N GLU A 54 -43.45 -9.62 -20.81
CA GLU A 54 -42.39 -10.34 -20.08
C GLU A 54 -41.20 -9.43 -19.69
N MET A 55 -40.94 -8.37 -20.47
CA MET A 55 -39.79 -7.48 -20.26
C MET A 55 -39.86 -6.66 -18.97
N ILE A 56 -41.06 -6.42 -18.44
CA ILE A 56 -41.26 -5.68 -17.17
C ILE A 56 -40.97 -6.58 -15.96
N ALA A 57 -41.18 -7.89 -16.07
CA ALA A 57 -40.92 -8.84 -14.98
C ALA A 57 -39.42 -9.20 -14.82
N ALA A 58 -38.60 -9.04 -15.87
CA ALA A 58 -37.22 -9.54 -15.90
C ALA A 58 -36.11 -8.51 -15.56
N GLY A 59 -36.44 -7.24 -15.30
CA GLY A 59 -35.47 -6.21 -14.91
C GLY A 59 -34.56 -5.68 -16.04
N LYS A 60 -34.01 -4.47 -15.84
CA LYS A 60 -33.38 -3.61 -16.87
C LYS A 60 -32.28 -4.25 -17.74
N HIS A 61 -31.57 -5.27 -17.24
CA HIS A 61 -30.43 -5.85 -17.97
C HIS A 61 -30.85 -6.89 -19.01
N ALA A 62 -31.98 -7.58 -18.82
CA ALA A 62 -32.49 -8.56 -19.78
C ALA A 62 -33.13 -7.90 -21.02
N ALA A 63 -33.71 -6.71 -20.86
CA ALA A 63 -34.37 -5.95 -21.91
C ALA A 63 -33.40 -5.49 -23.02
N THR A 64 -32.19 -5.07 -22.65
CA THR A 64 -31.15 -4.55 -23.56
C THR A 64 -30.50 -5.65 -24.41
N ALA A 65 -30.45 -6.88 -23.90
CA ALA A 65 -29.89 -8.03 -24.62
C ALA A 65 -30.85 -8.56 -25.70
N ARG A 66 -32.17 -8.49 -25.46
CA ARG A 66 -33.20 -8.98 -26.39
C ARG A 66 -33.52 -7.98 -27.51
N SER A 67 -33.49 -6.66 -27.24
CA SER A 67 -33.68 -5.62 -28.27
C SER A 67 -32.61 -5.66 -29.38
N ARG A 68 -31.37 -6.01 -29.02
CA ARG A 68 -30.25 -6.22 -29.96
C ARG A 68 -30.49 -7.34 -30.97
N ARG A 69 -31.34 -8.33 -30.67
CA ARG A 69 -31.69 -9.41 -31.62
C ARG A 69 -32.82 -9.06 -32.59
N CYS A 70 -33.64 -8.05 -32.27
CA CYS A 70 -34.85 -7.74 -33.06
C CYS A 70 -34.73 -6.44 -33.88
N GLY A 71 -33.60 -5.72 -33.83
CA GLY A 71 -33.34 -4.57 -34.71
C GLY A 71 -34.08 -3.26 -34.35
N PHE A 72 -34.61 -3.13 -33.14
CA PHE A 72 -35.31 -1.93 -32.67
C PHE A 72 -34.49 -1.15 -31.62
N ASP A 73 -34.39 0.17 -31.79
CA ASP A 73 -33.76 1.09 -30.83
C ASP A 73 -34.81 1.58 -29.81
N VAL A 74 -34.68 1.17 -28.54
CA VAL A 74 -35.61 1.52 -27.46
C VAL A 74 -34.92 2.47 -26.49
N ARG A 75 -35.42 3.71 -26.39
CA ARG A 75 -34.91 4.74 -25.48
C ARG A 75 -35.83 4.89 -24.27
N PHE A 76 -35.25 4.83 -23.07
CA PHE A 76 -35.95 5.13 -21.82
C PHE A 76 -35.61 6.55 -21.38
N ILE A 77 -36.63 7.40 -21.20
CA ILE A 77 -36.50 8.74 -20.64
C ILE A 77 -37.19 8.73 -19.28
N ARG A 78 -36.48 9.11 -18.23
CA ARG A 78 -37.05 9.32 -16.87
C ARG A 78 -37.10 10.82 -16.60
N CYS A 79 -38.30 11.39 -16.48
CA CYS A 79 -38.47 12.75 -15.99
C CYS A 79 -38.49 12.77 -14.45
N VAL A 80 -37.80 13.75 -13.86
CA VAL A 80 -37.68 14.04 -12.42
C VAL A 80 -38.07 15.52 -12.22
N PRO A 81 -38.54 16.00 -11.04
CA PRO A 81 -39.17 17.32 -10.86
C PRO A 81 -38.26 18.54 -11.22
N PRO A 82 -38.84 19.76 -11.32
CA PRO A 82 -38.24 20.93 -12.00
C PRO A 82 -36.95 21.52 -11.40
N SER A 83 -36.44 21.00 -10.28
CA SER A 83 -35.24 21.53 -9.59
C SER A 83 -33.94 20.77 -9.88
N ALA A 84 -33.96 19.72 -10.70
CA ALA A 84 -32.76 18.95 -11.05
C ALA A 84 -32.17 19.38 -12.41
N ARG A 85 -30.87 19.71 -12.43
CA ARG A 85 -30.12 19.92 -13.69
C ARG A 85 -30.21 18.65 -14.54
N CYS A 86 -30.60 18.79 -15.81
CA CYS A 86 -30.67 17.66 -16.74
C CYS A 86 -29.27 17.35 -17.27
N TYR A 87 -28.70 16.23 -16.84
CA TYR A 87 -27.45 15.69 -17.40
C TYR A 87 -27.78 14.74 -18.56
N HIS A 88 -27.10 14.93 -19.69
CA HIS A 88 -27.38 14.20 -20.93
C HIS A 88 -26.58 12.89 -20.96
N ILE A 89 -27.22 11.75 -20.67
CA ILE A 89 -26.58 10.43 -20.72
C ILE A 89 -26.32 10.06 -22.20
N PRO A 90 -25.06 9.92 -22.66
CA PRO A 90 -24.80 9.58 -24.05
C PRO A 90 -25.11 8.11 -24.34
N SER A 91 -25.87 7.85 -25.40
CA SER A 91 -25.95 6.53 -26.03
C SER A 91 -24.74 6.35 -26.97
N ALA A 92 -23.84 5.43 -26.65
CA ALA A 92 -22.57 5.25 -27.35
C ALA A 92 -22.72 5.13 -28.88
N ARG A 93 -22.13 6.08 -29.60
CA ARG A 93 -21.43 5.92 -30.88
C ARG A 93 -20.48 7.10 -31.04
N SER A 94 -19.19 6.89 -30.81
CA SER A 94 -18.14 7.75 -31.38
C SER A 94 -16.81 7.01 -31.41
N ASP A 95 -16.37 6.70 -32.62
CA ASP A 95 -15.00 6.27 -32.93
C ASP A 95 -14.08 7.50 -32.86
N ALA A 96 -13.28 7.62 -31.78
CA ALA A 96 -12.11 8.50 -31.71
C ALA A 96 -11.18 8.07 -30.54
N PRO A 97 -9.85 8.25 -30.65
CA PRO A 97 -8.89 7.32 -30.06
C PRO A 97 -8.45 7.69 -28.62
N LEU A 98 -8.74 6.79 -27.68
CA LEU A 98 -8.17 6.70 -26.32
C LEU A 98 -6.70 6.21 -26.33
N ALA A 99 -5.86 6.70 -27.24
CA ALA A 99 -4.54 6.07 -27.48
C ALA A 99 -3.37 6.62 -26.63
N SER A 100 -3.59 7.57 -25.71
CA SER A 100 -2.48 8.19 -24.94
C SER A 100 -2.46 7.88 -23.43
N ALA A 101 -3.46 7.19 -22.89
CA ALA A 101 -3.50 6.78 -21.48
C ALA A 101 -3.40 5.25 -21.26
N GLU A 102 -3.61 4.44 -22.30
CA GLU A 102 -3.65 2.97 -22.21
C GLU A 102 -2.28 2.28 -22.32
N LYS A 103 -1.18 3.03 -22.55
CA LYS A 103 0.17 2.45 -22.64
C LYS A 103 0.85 2.12 -21.30
N GLU A 104 0.21 2.39 -20.16
CA GLU A 104 0.77 2.13 -18.83
C GLU A 104 0.12 0.96 -18.05
N GLN A 105 -0.82 0.22 -18.68
CA GLN A 105 -1.63 -0.82 -18.01
C GLN A 105 -1.31 -2.28 -18.38
N ALA A 106 -0.22 -2.56 -19.11
CA ALA A 106 0.25 -3.93 -19.31
C ALA A 106 1.26 -4.33 -18.21
N PRO A 107 1.31 -5.60 -17.74
CA PRO A 107 2.43 -6.11 -16.96
C PRO A 107 3.67 -6.06 -17.86
N VAL A 108 4.42 -4.96 -17.76
CA VAL A 108 5.63 -4.72 -18.54
C VAL A 108 6.73 -5.58 -17.92
N ASP A 109 7.20 -6.55 -18.70
CA ASP A 109 8.35 -7.43 -18.46
C ASP A 109 9.42 -6.77 -17.57
N LEU A 110 9.43 -7.11 -16.27
CA LEU A 110 10.36 -6.58 -15.26
C LEU A 110 11.82 -6.71 -15.72
N ALA A 111 12.13 -7.78 -16.46
CA ALA A 111 13.44 -8.07 -17.02
C ALA A 111 13.92 -7.04 -18.07
N ARG A 112 13.01 -6.37 -18.80
CA ARG A 112 13.39 -5.30 -19.74
C ARG A 112 13.75 -3.98 -19.06
N ARG A 113 13.40 -3.82 -17.76
CA ARG A 113 13.60 -2.58 -16.99
C ARG A 113 14.89 -2.56 -16.15
N THR A 114 15.64 -3.66 -16.09
CA THR A 114 16.93 -3.74 -15.37
C THR A 114 18.10 -3.15 -16.15
N ASN A 115 17.90 -2.81 -17.44
CA ASN A 115 18.91 -2.22 -18.31
C ASN A 115 19.65 -1.06 -17.62
N GLY A 116 20.92 -1.29 -17.28
CA GLY A 116 21.85 -0.31 -16.73
C GLY A 116 22.29 -0.52 -15.28
N ILE A 117 21.51 -1.22 -14.44
CA ILE A 117 21.93 -1.49 -13.04
C ILE A 117 23.08 -2.51 -12.98
N ASP A 118 23.09 -3.49 -13.90
CA ASP A 118 24.20 -4.45 -14.05
C ASP A 118 25.54 -3.75 -14.26
N HIS A 119 25.57 -2.63 -14.99
CA HIS A 119 26.81 -1.88 -15.21
C HIS A 119 27.34 -1.19 -13.96
N ILE A 120 26.50 -1.06 -12.92
CA ILE A 120 26.87 -0.48 -11.63
C ILE A 120 27.27 -1.58 -10.63
N LEU A 121 26.53 -2.68 -10.57
CA LEU A 121 26.74 -3.74 -9.58
C LEU A 121 27.65 -4.88 -10.06
N CYS A 122 27.72 -5.10 -11.38
CA CYS A 122 28.46 -6.19 -12.02
C CYS A 122 29.47 -5.67 -13.07
N PRO A 123 30.26 -4.61 -12.81
CA PRO A 123 31.16 -4.04 -13.81
C PRO A 123 32.38 -4.95 -14.07
N ALA A 124 32.83 -5.01 -15.32
CA ALA A 124 34.12 -5.62 -15.68
C ALA A 124 35.28 -4.61 -15.62
N SER A 125 34.99 -3.31 -15.53
CA SER A 125 35.99 -2.26 -15.33
C SER A 125 35.45 -1.06 -14.54
N VAL A 126 36.31 -0.49 -13.70
CA VAL A 126 35.98 0.65 -12.82
C VAL A 126 37.01 1.77 -12.99
N ALA A 127 36.55 2.97 -13.30
CA ALA A 127 37.34 4.19 -13.22
C ALA A 127 37.09 4.91 -11.89
N VAL A 128 38.14 5.22 -11.12
CA VAL A 128 38.02 5.96 -9.86
C VAL A 128 38.45 7.41 -10.09
N VAL A 129 37.48 8.31 -10.22
CA VAL A 129 37.72 9.73 -10.49
C VAL A 129 37.89 10.51 -9.19
N GLY A 130 39.08 11.08 -9.00
CA GLY A 130 39.52 11.60 -7.70
C GLY A 130 40.41 10.60 -6.95
N ALA A 131 40.92 9.56 -7.62
CA ALA A 131 41.91 8.66 -7.06
C ALA A 131 43.15 9.42 -6.57
N SER A 132 43.72 8.96 -5.46
CA SER A 132 44.79 9.67 -4.75
C SER A 132 45.77 8.71 -4.09
N ARG A 133 47.03 9.14 -3.97
CA ARG A 133 48.07 8.45 -3.19
C ARG A 133 47.79 8.52 -1.67
N LYS A 134 46.97 9.48 -1.24
CA LYS A 134 46.57 9.62 0.17
C LYS A 134 45.42 8.66 0.47
N LEU A 135 45.71 7.60 1.22
CA LEU A 135 44.72 6.57 1.60
C LEU A 135 43.55 7.12 2.43
N ASN A 136 43.75 8.22 3.14
CA ASN A 136 42.71 8.88 3.95
C ASN A 136 41.81 9.85 3.17
N SER A 137 42.02 10.02 1.86
CA SER A 137 41.08 10.75 1.01
C SER A 137 40.04 9.79 0.44
N ILE A 138 38.80 10.25 0.25
CA ILE A 138 37.68 9.39 -0.21
C ILE A 138 38.03 8.58 -1.46
N GLY A 139 38.52 9.25 -2.52
CA GLY A 139 38.92 8.55 -3.75
C GLY A 139 40.14 7.64 -3.59
N GLY A 140 41.04 7.96 -2.63
CA GLY A 140 42.13 7.07 -2.24
C GLY A 140 41.65 5.82 -1.51
N SER A 141 40.68 5.95 -0.59
CA SER A 141 40.08 4.83 0.15
C SER A 141 39.29 3.91 -0.79
N ILE A 142 38.49 4.44 -1.70
CA ILE A 142 37.74 3.64 -2.70
C ILE A 142 38.70 2.81 -3.55
N LEU A 143 39.78 3.41 -4.05
CA LEU A 143 40.78 2.69 -4.82
C LEU A 143 41.46 1.59 -3.99
N SER A 144 41.81 1.91 -2.74
CA SER A 144 42.42 0.95 -1.80
C SER A 144 41.49 -0.23 -1.54
N ASN A 145 40.20 0.02 -1.35
CA ASN A 145 39.19 -1.01 -1.10
C ASN A 145 39.04 -1.95 -2.30
N LEU A 146 38.92 -1.41 -3.52
CA LEU A 146 38.86 -2.23 -4.74
C LEU A 146 40.08 -3.16 -4.88
N LEU A 147 41.27 -2.67 -4.51
CA LEU A 147 42.50 -3.46 -4.54
C LEU A 147 42.56 -4.51 -3.41
N GLN A 148 42.30 -4.12 -2.17
CA GLN A 148 42.42 -4.98 -0.98
C GLN A 148 41.34 -6.07 -0.95
N ASP A 149 40.12 -5.72 -1.35
CA ASP A 149 38.99 -6.65 -1.41
C ASP A 149 38.99 -7.48 -2.70
N GLY A 150 40.00 -7.30 -3.56
CA GLY A 150 40.27 -8.15 -4.71
C GLY A 150 39.21 -8.10 -5.79
N PHE A 151 38.79 -6.89 -6.18
CA PHE A 151 37.97 -6.67 -7.38
C PHE A 151 38.58 -7.38 -8.58
N THR A 152 37.77 -8.14 -9.30
CA THR A 152 38.25 -9.06 -10.34
C THR A 152 38.41 -8.39 -11.71
N GLY A 153 37.83 -7.20 -11.89
CA GLY A 153 37.87 -6.43 -13.12
C GLY A 153 39.06 -5.47 -13.23
N ARG A 154 39.09 -4.67 -14.31
CA ARG A 154 40.14 -3.67 -14.54
C ARG A 154 39.87 -2.39 -13.74
N ILE A 155 40.91 -1.82 -13.14
CA ILE A 155 40.82 -0.59 -12.34
C ILE A 155 41.63 0.52 -13.03
N TYR A 156 41.00 1.68 -13.25
CA TYR A 156 41.62 2.86 -13.83
C TYR A 156 41.58 4.04 -12.85
N PRO A 157 42.67 4.34 -12.13
CA PRO A 157 42.78 5.57 -11.35
C PRO A 157 42.78 6.80 -12.25
N ILE A 158 41.89 7.76 -11.98
CA ILE A 158 41.83 9.03 -12.72
C ILE A 158 42.28 10.17 -11.80
N ASN A 159 43.41 10.78 -12.17
CA ASN A 159 44.03 11.89 -11.46
C ASN A 159 44.69 12.86 -12.47
N PRO A 160 44.42 14.18 -12.43
CA PRO A 160 44.92 15.12 -13.44
C PRO A 160 46.45 15.25 -13.53
N THR A 161 47.17 14.96 -12.44
CA THR A 161 48.62 15.26 -12.33
C THR A 161 49.48 14.05 -12.02
N ALA A 162 48.93 13.01 -11.39
CA ALA A 162 49.69 11.82 -11.06
C ALA A 162 49.74 10.85 -12.25
N GLU A 163 50.94 10.38 -12.61
CA GLU A 163 51.13 9.30 -13.60
C GLU A 163 50.89 7.90 -13.00
N GLU A 164 51.00 7.78 -11.67
CA GLU A 164 50.79 6.55 -10.91
C GLU A 164 50.13 6.85 -9.56
N VAL A 165 49.14 6.02 -9.20
CA VAL A 165 48.42 6.07 -7.93
C VAL A 165 48.28 4.65 -7.38
N GLN A 166 48.79 4.41 -6.16
CA GLN A 166 48.71 3.14 -5.45
C GLN A 166 49.18 1.91 -6.27
N GLY A 167 50.28 2.06 -7.02
CA GLY A 167 50.85 0.97 -7.83
C GLY A 167 50.21 0.78 -9.19
N LEU A 168 49.19 1.58 -9.54
CA LEU A 168 48.50 1.52 -10.82
C LEU A 168 48.78 2.76 -11.66
N LYS A 169 48.91 2.56 -12.99
CA LYS A 169 48.97 3.65 -13.96
C LYS A 169 47.72 4.51 -13.85
N ALA A 170 47.92 5.81 -13.65
CA ALA A 170 46.86 6.79 -13.56
C ALA A 170 46.69 7.57 -14.86
N TYR A 171 45.47 8.05 -15.09
CA TYR A 171 45.08 8.77 -16.30
C TYR A 171 44.56 10.16 -15.95
N PRO A 172 44.80 11.20 -16.78
CA PRO A 172 44.37 12.57 -16.49
C PRO A 172 42.85 12.77 -16.57
N SER A 173 42.15 11.94 -17.35
CA SER A 173 40.70 11.96 -17.50
C SER A 173 40.18 10.58 -17.89
N VAL A 174 38.87 10.35 -17.76
CA VAL A 174 38.24 9.08 -18.16
C VAL A 174 38.42 8.83 -19.66
N THR A 175 38.36 9.87 -20.49
CA THR A 175 38.57 9.76 -21.94
C THR A 175 39.99 9.35 -22.33
N ALA A 176 40.99 9.63 -21.47
CA ALA A 176 42.39 9.28 -21.74
C ALA A 176 42.71 7.79 -21.50
N VAL A 177 41.78 7.02 -20.91
CA VAL A 177 41.94 5.58 -20.71
C VAL A 177 42.02 4.83 -22.05
N GLY A 178 41.27 5.28 -23.06
CA GLY A 178 41.28 4.68 -24.41
C GLY A 178 40.60 3.30 -24.51
N GLU A 179 40.06 2.78 -23.41
CA GLU A 179 39.34 1.49 -23.33
C GLU A 179 37.91 1.68 -22.80
N SER A 180 37.06 0.66 -22.93
CA SER A 180 35.70 0.70 -22.41
C SER A 180 35.67 0.65 -20.88
N VAL A 181 35.07 1.66 -20.26
CA VAL A 181 34.83 1.76 -18.81
C VAL A 181 33.36 1.42 -18.53
N ASP A 182 33.10 0.40 -17.71
CA ASP A 182 31.72 0.06 -17.34
C ASP A 182 31.19 1.02 -16.27
N LEU A 183 31.95 1.24 -15.20
CA LEU A 183 31.56 2.06 -14.06
C LEU A 183 32.56 3.20 -13.81
N ALA A 184 32.08 4.42 -13.60
CA ALA A 184 32.90 5.50 -13.05
C ALA A 184 32.41 5.90 -11.65
N VAL A 185 33.31 5.84 -10.66
CA VAL A 185 33.08 6.26 -9.27
C VAL A 185 33.69 7.64 -9.08
N ILE A 186 32.86 8.65 -8.83
CA ILE A 186 33.23 10.06 -8.85
C ILE A 186 33.32 10.60 -7.42
N ALA A 187 34.54 10.95 -7.00
CA ALA A 187 34.88 11.46 -5.67
C ALA A 187 35.76 12.74 -5.77
N VAL A 188 35.33 13.69 -6.61
CA VAL A 188 35.98 15.00 -6.80
C VAL A 188 35.16 16.12 -6.16
N PRO A 189 35.72 17.33 -5.93
CA PRO A 189 34.94 18.47 -5.44
C PRO A 189 33.73 18.78 -6.32
N VAL A 190 32.61 19.21 -5.71
CA VAL A 190 31.31 19.41 -6.39
C VAL A 190 31.39 20.25 -7.66
N LYS A 191 32.25 21.28 -7.67
CA LYS A 191 32.46 22.18 -8.81
C LYS A 191 33.02 21.48 -10.06
N ALA A 192 33.71 20.35 -9.89
CA ALA A 192 34.31 19.58 -10.98
C ALA A 192 33.40 18.43 -11.48
N VAL A 193 32.35 18.07 -10.74
CA VAL A 193 31.52 16.89 -11.04
C VAL A 193 30.85 17.00 -12.40
N GLU A 194 30.29 18.15 -12.75
CA GLU A 194 29.59 18.34 -14.04
C GLU A 194 30.52 18.09 -15.24
N GLN A 195 31.77 18.60 -15.17
CA GLN A 195 32.77 18.37 -16.21
C GLN A 195 33.21 16.89 -16.26
N VAL A 196 33.37 16.23 -15.12
CA VAL A 196 33.69 14.80 -15.08
C VAL A 196 32.57 13.97 -15.69
N VAL A 197 31.30 14.33 -15.45
CA VAL A 197 30.16 13.68 -16.09
C VAL A 197 30.21 13.86 -17.60
N ASP A 198 30.55 15.05 -18.10
CA ASP A 198 30.74 15.27 -19.54
C ASP A 198 31.86 14.38 -20.11
N ASP A 199 32.96 14.20 -19.38
CA ASP A 199 34.06 13.31 -19.78
C ASP A 199 33.60 11.83 -19.81
N CYS A 200 32.84 11.39 -18.81
CA CYS A 200 32.26 10.04 -18.77
C CYS A 200 31.29 9.79 -19.93
N VAL A 201 30.45 10.78 -20.26
CA VAL A 201 29.53 10.71 -21.42
C VAL A 201 30.32 10.57 -22.72
N ARG A 202 31.37 11.37 -22.92
CA ARG A 202 32.24 11.26 -24.11
C ARG A 202 32.98 9.92 -24.19
N ALA A 203 33.41 9.40 -23.04
CA ALA A 203 34.03 8.08 -22.94
C ALA A 203 33.03 6.91 -23.03
N ARG A 204 31.72 7.20 -23.15
CA ARG A 204 30.64 6.19 -23.20
C ARG A 204 30.66 5.23 -22.00
N VAL A 205 30.91 5.77 -20.81
CA VAL A 205 30.77 5.03 -19.56
C VAL A 205 29.34 4.51 -19.43
N LYS A 206 29.16 3.30 -18.91
CA LYS A 206 27.84 2.66 -18.86
C LYS A 206 27.06 2.95 -17.57
N GLY A 207 27.75 3.21 -16.45
CA GLY A 207 27.14 3.54 -15.16
C GLY A 207 27.99 4.51 -14.32
N LEU A 208 27.32 5.31 -13.48
CA LEU A 208 27.97 6.28 -12.61
C LEU A 208 27.61 6.05 -11.13
N VAL A 209 28.58 6.28 -10.25
CA VAL A 209 28.37 6.41 -8.81
C VAL A 209 28.96 7.75 -8.38
N ILE A 210 28.12 8.69 -7.96
CA ILE A 210 28.59 10.00 -7.50
C ILE A 210 28.61 10.02 -5.98
N ILE A 211 29.81 9.97 -5.40
CA ILE A 211 30.04 10.00 -3.97
C ILE A 211 29.88 11.42 -3.42
N THR A 212 30.33 12.41 -4.20
CA THR A 212 30.37 13.82 -3.84
C THR A 212 29.03 14.36 -3.35
N ALA A 213 29.07 15.10 -2.24
CA ALA A 213 27.95 15.89 -1.70
C ALA A 213 27.98 17.35 -2.18
N GLY A 214 27.01 18.17 -1.78
CA GLY A 214 26.87 19.58 -2.15
C GLY A 214 25.77 19.86 -3.19
N PHE A 215 24.75 19.00 -3.28
CA PHE A 215 23.70 19.03 -4.30
C PHE A 215 22.34 19.44 -3.69
N ALA A 216 21.26 18.72 -4.01
CA ALA A 216 19.90 19.09 -3.62
C ALA A 216 19.66 19.14 -2.10
N GLU A 217 20.50 18.43 -1.33
CA GLU A 217 20.48 18.41 0.13
C GLU A 217 21.09 19.67 0.75
N SER A 218 21.94 20.39 0.00
CA SER A 218 22.70 21.53 0.50
C SER A 218 22.08 22.87 0.15
N SER A 219 21.61 23.08 -1.10
CA SER A 219 21.05 24.36 -1.54
C SER A 219 20.16 24.30 -2.79
N ALA A 220 19.53 25.41 -3.14
CA ALA A 220 18.75 25.55 -4.38
C ALA A 220 19.64 25.49 -5.64
N GLU A 221 20.83 26.07 -5.58
CA GLU A 221 21.85 25.98 -6.64
C GLU A 221 22.35 24.54 -6.80
N GLY A 222 22.57 23.83 -5.69
CA GLY A 222 22.93 22.42 -5.68
C GLY A 222 21.84 21.56 -6.33
N ARG A 223 20.56 21.84 -6.05
CA ARG A 223 19.41 21.19 -6.72
C ARG A 223 19.36 21.50 -8.22
N ALA A 224 19.68 22.71 -8.63
CA ALA A 224 19.75 23.07 -10.05
C ALA A 224 20.90 22.33 -10.77
N LEU A 225 22.06 22.21 -10.11
CA LEU A 225 23.19 21.42 -10.61
C LEU A 225 22.85 19.93 -10.74
N GLU A 226 22.21 19.34 -9.71
CA GLU A 226 21.77 17.95 -9.74
C GLU A 226 20.85 17.67 -10.92
N ARG A 227 19.87 18.56 -11.19
CA ARG A 227 18.98 18.46 -12.36
C ARG A 227 19.74 18.46 -13.69
N ARG A 228 20.69 19.39 -13.88
CA ARG A 228 21.50 19.44 -15.13
C ARG A 228 22.32 18.17 -15.33
N ILE A 229 22.94 17.65 -14.27
CA ILE A 229 23.69 16.38 -14.34
C ILE A 229 22.75 15.24 -14.71
N LEU A 230 21.57 15.16 -14.08
CA LEU A 230 20.58 14.13 -14.37
C LEU A 230 20.10 14.18 -15.83
N GLU A 231 19.86 15.36 -16.38
CA GLU A 231 19.51 15.56 -17.78
C GLU A 231 20.59 14.99 -18.73
N LYS A 232 21.87 15.30 -18.47
CA LYS A 232 23.01 14.78 -19.24
C LYS A 232 23.12 13.26 -19.16
N VAL A 233 23.01 12.70 -17.95
CA VAL A 233 23.08 11.26 -17.69
C VAL A 233 21.97 10.52 -18.45
N ARG A 234 20.73 11.01 -18.37
CA ARG A 234 19.59 10.41 -19.06
C ARG A 234 19.68 10.54 -20.58
N ALA A 235 20.12 11.69 -21.09
CA ALA A 235 20.31 11.90 -22.52
C ALA A 235 21.37 10.95 -23.12
N ALA A 236 22.37 10.57 -22.32
CA ALA A 236 23.40 9.61 -22.70
C ALA A 236 22.99 8.14 -22.51
N GLY A 237 21.80 7.86 -21.95
CA GLY A 237 21.35 6.50 -21.65
C GLY A 237 22.13 5.84 -20.49
N ILE A 238 22.78 6.63 -19.64
CA ILE A 238 23.57 6.17 -18.50
C ILE A 238 22.68 6.13 -17.25
N ARG A 239 22.95 5.20 -16.32
CA ARG A 239 22.30 5.17 -14.99
C ARG A 239 23.25 5.68 -13.91
N MET A 240 22.69 6.31 -12.88
CA MET A 240 23.49 6.94 -11.81
C MET A 240 22.98 6.61 -10.40
N VAL A 241 23.89 6.15 -9.54
CA VAL A 241 23.69 6.08 -8.08
C VAL A 241 24.25 7.35 -7.43
N GLY A 242 23.50 7.90 -6.46
CA GLY A 242 23.81 9.17 -5.80
C GLY A 242 23.06 10.37 -6.42
N PRO A 243 23.61 11.60 -6.32
CA PRO A 243 24.86 11.97 -5.64
C PRO A 243 24.75 11.84 -4.11
N ASN A 244 25.80 12.28 -3.40
CA ASN A 244 25.87 12.28 -1.93
C ASN A 244 25.61 10.89 -1.34
N CYS A 245 26.38 9.91 -1.78
CA CYS A 245 26.21 8.52 -1.36
C CYS A 245 27.51 7.90 -0.87
N MET A 246 27.42 6.77 -0.16
CA MET A 246 28.59 6.01 0.28
C MET A 246 29.22 5.17 -0.84
N GLY A 247 28.45 4.88 -1.90
CA GLY A 247 28.85 4.01 -3.00
C GLY A 247 28.08 2.68 -3.02
N VAL A 248 28.65 1.70 -3.72
CA VAL A 248 28.03 0.39 -3.96
C VAL A 248 28.99 -0.77 -3.68
N LEU A 249 28.43 -1.92 -3.32
CA LEU A 249 29.17 -3.15 -3.02
C LEU A 249 28.46 -4.34 -3.68
N ASN A 250 29.24 -5.28 -4.24
CA ASN A 250 28.78 -6.59 -4.69
C ASN A 250 29.77 -7.66 -4.23
N THR A 251 29.29 -8.63 -3.46
CA THR A 251 30.11 -9.68 -2.83
C THR A 251 30.30 -10.92 -3.70
N ASP A 252 29.56 -11.02 -4.81
CA ASP A 252 29.67 -12.15 -5.74
C ASP A 252 31.14 -12.34 -6.14
N ARG A 253 31.64 -13.57 -5.94
CA ARG A 253 33.05 -13.94 -6.21
C ARG A 253 33.50 -13.60 -7.61
N LYS A 254 32.58 -13.52 -8.57
CA LYS A 254 32.89 -13.14 -9.96
C LYS A 254 33.31 -11.68 -10.08
N TYR A 255 32.79 -10.78 -9.23
CA TYR A 255 33.03 -9.34 -9.34
C TYR A 255 33.84 -8.79 -8.18
N ARG A 256 33.50 -9.15 -6.94
CA ARG A 256 34.10 -8.64 -5.70
C ARG A 256 34.25 -7.12 -5.67
N LEU A 257 33.16 -6.41 -5.96
CA LEU A 257 33.14 -4.95 -6.05
C LEU A 257 33.02 -4.33 -4.67
N ASN A 258 34.02 -3.55 -4.23
CA ASN A 258 33.88 -2.58 -3.15
C ASN A 258 34.14 -1.15 -3.65
N ALA A 259 33.12 -0.54 -4.26
CA ALA A 259 33.15 0.84 -4.73
C ALA A 259 32.63 1.82 -3.66
N THR A 260 32.93 1.55 -2.39
CA THR A 260 32.61 2.41 -1.24
C THR A 260 33.88 2.92 -0.58
N PHE A 261 33.74 3.89 0.34
CA PHE A 261 34.84 4.36 1.17
C PHE A 261 34.84 3.78 2.60
N THR A 262 34.09 2.70 2.87
CA THR A 262 34.17 1.97 4.14
C THR A 262 35.28 0.91 4.09
N PRO A 263 36.07 0.70 5.16
CA PRO A 263 37.03 -0.41 5.21
C PRO A 263 36.36 -1.79 5.42
N ILE A 264 35.02 -1.83 5.51
CA ILE A 264 34.27 -3.03 5.83
C ILE A 264 33.81 -3.72 4.55
N TYR A 265 34.40 -4.87 4.25
CA TYR A 265 33.89 -5.82 3.27
C TYR A 265 33.11 -6.94 3.98
N PRO A 266 31.79 -7.05 3.77
CA PRO A 266 30.96 -8.07 4.42
C PRO A 266 31.18 -9.46 3.80
N PRO A 267 30.80 -10.55 4.49
CA PRO A 267 30.79 -11.87 3.90
C PRO A 267 29.79 -11.95 2.73
N GLU A 268 30.07 -12.81 1.77
CA GLU A 268 29.16 -13.16 0.68
C GLU A 268 27.90 -13.86 1.22
N GLY A 269 26.74 -13.55 0.64
CA GLY A 269 25.49 -14.26 0.89
C GLY A 269 24.35 -13.70 0.05
N ASN A 270 23.13 -13.80 0.57
CA ASN A 270 21.89 -13.63 -0.18
C ASN A 270 21.04 -12.41 0.23
N ILE A 271 21.60 -11.50 1.02
CA ILE A 271 20.90 -10.31 1.50
C ILE A 271 21.29 -9.09 0.67
N ALA A 272 20.32 -8.46 0.01
CA ALA A 272 20.50 -7.18 -0.64
C ALA A 272 20.07 -6.02 0.27
N ILE A 273 20.85 -4.93 0.28
CA ILE A 273 20.60 -3.81 1.19
C ILE A 273 20.59 -2.48 0.44
N LEU A 274 19.54 -1.69 0.67
CA LEU A 274 19.45 -0.28 0.30
C LEU A 274 19.58 0.61 1.52
N SER A 275 20.46 1.61 1.47
CA SER A 275 20.49 2.70 2.45
C SER A 275 20.40 4.07 1.81
N GLN A 276 19.46 4.91 2.28
CA GLN A 276 19.44 6.34 1.93
C GLN A 276 20.47 7.16 2.72
N SER A 277 20.88 6.69 3.90
CA SER A 277 21.92 7.37 4.72
C SER A 277 23.29 6.74 4.51
N GLY A 278 24.26 7.53 4.07
CA GLY A 278 25.64 7.09 3.91
C GLY A 278 26.32 6.75 5.26
N ALA A 279 26.20 7.65 6.24
CA ALA A 279 26.80 7.45 7.57
C ALA A 279 26.21 6.23 8.29
N LEU A 280 24.89 6.05 8.21
CA LEU A 280 24.24 4.86 8.77
C LEU A 280 24.60 3.59 7.98
N GLY A 281 24.84 3.72 6.67
CA GLY A 281 25.31 2.63 5.82
C GLY A 281 26.59 1.97 6.36
N LEU A 282 27.52 2.76 6.91
CA LEU A 282 28.71 2.23 7.58
C LEU A 282 28.37 1.36 8.79
N THR A 283 27.51 1.86 9.68
CA THR A 283 27.06 1.12 10.87
C THR A 283 26.27 -0.13 10.49
N ILE A 284 25.46 -0.06 9.43
CA ILE A 284 24.73 -1.21 8.87
C ILE A 284 25.72 -2.29 8.43
N LEU A 285 26.76 -1.95 7.67
CA LEU A 285 27.74 -2.92 7.21
C LEU A 285 28.58 -3.51 8.37
N ASP A 286 28.92 -2.70 9.36
CA ASP A 286 29.61 -3.17 10.57
C ASP A 286 28.76 -4.18 11.36
N HIS A 287 27.48 -3.85 11.56
CA HIS A 287 26.56 -4.73 12.27
C HIS A 287 26.29 -6.03 11.50
N VAL A 288 26.15 -5.96 10.18
CA VAL A 288 26.03 -7.13 9.32
C VAL A 288 27.25 -8.04 9.45
N LYS A 289 28.46 -7.47 9.44
CA LYS A 289 29.70 -8.23 9.66
C LYS A 289 29.74 -8.86 11.06
N ALA A 290 29.33 -8.13 12.10
CA ALA A 290 29.27 -8.63 13.48
C ALA A 290 28.27 -9.79 13.66
N LEU A 291 27.14 -9.75 12.95
CA LEU A 291 26.17 -10.85 12.88
C LEU A 291 26.56 -11.95 11.87
N ASN A 292 27.69 -11.76 11.17
CA ASN A 292 28.16 -12.62 10.10
C ASN A 292 27.12 -12.82 8.98
N LEU A 293 26.21 -11.87 8.75
CA LEU A 293 25.17 -11.99 7.73
C LEU A 293 25.76 -11.78 6.34
N GLY A 294 25.52 -12.73 5.44
CA GLY A 294 26.05 -12.65 4.08
C GLY A 294 25.24 -11.68 3.22
N ILE A 295 25.91 -10.70 2.63
CA ILE A 295 25.31 -9.72 1.71
C ILE A 295 25.51 -10.21 0.27
N SER A 296 24.55 -9.98 -0.63
CA SER A 296 24.71 -10.10 -2.08
C SER A 296 25.19 -8.77 -2.67
N SER A 297 24.44 -7.70 -2.39
CA SER A 297 24.78 -6.34 -2.81
C SER A 297 24.34 -5.29 -1.79
N PHE A 298 25.11 -4.22 -1.70
CA PHE A 298 24.78 -3.05 -0.88
C PHE A 298 24.79 -1.81 -1.76
N VAL A 299 23.75 -0.98 -1.65
CA VAL A 299 23.62 0.27 -2.41
C VAL A 299 23.27 1.41 -1.49
N SER A 300 24.20 2.36 -1.34
CA SER A 300 23.89 3.67 -0.77
C SER A 300 23.38 4.57 -1.89
N VAL A 301 22.11 4.97 -1.84
CA VAL A 301 21.48 5.76 -2.92
C VAL A 301 21.63 7.28 -2.73
N GLY A 302 21.95 7.73 -1.52
CA GLY A 302 22.09 9.16 -1.20
C GLY A 302 20.84 9.95 -1.57
N ASN A 303 21.03 11.02 -2.33
CA ASN A 303 19.95 11.88 -2.82
C ASN A 303 18.97 11.15 -3.76
N LYS A 304 19.35 9.99 -4.32
CA LYS A 304 18.48 9.15 -5.14
C LYS A 304 17.93 9.89 -6.37
N ALA A 305 18.79 10.65 -7.05
CA ALA A 305 18.39 11.52 -8.16
C ALA A 305 18.00 10.73 -9.42
N ASP A 306 18.63 9.57 -9.67
CA ASP A 306 18.29 8.68 -10.78
C ASP A 306 17.89 7.27 -10.31
N VAL A 307 18.85 6.45 -9.86
CA VAL A 307 18.56 5.11 -9.35
C VAL A 307 17.87 5.21 -7.98
N SER A 308 16.71 4.58 -7.88
CA SER A 308 15.88 4.58 -6.68
C SER A 308 15.64 3.19 -6.11
N GLY A 309 15.02 3.13 -4.93
CA GLY A 309 14.58 1.85 -4.37
C GLY A 309 13.62 1.08 -5.27
N ASN A 310 12.84 1.77 -6.12
CA ASN A 310 11.98 1.10 -7.10
C ASN A 310 12.81 0.39 -8.18
N ASP A 311 13.92 0.98 -8.63
CA ASP A 311 14.80 0.38 -9.64
C ASP A 311 15.55 -0.82 -9.06
N LEU A 312 16.01 -0.70 -7.82
CA LEU A 312 16.71 -1.77 -7.12
C LEU A 312 15.79 -2.94 -6.77
N LEU A 313 14.54 -2.68 -6.38
CA LEU A 313 13.54 -3.74 -6.19
C LEU A 313 13.28 -4.52 -7.48
N ILE A 314 13.19 -3.84 -8.63
CA ILE A 314 13.04 -4.50 -9.93
C ILE A 314 14.28 -5.36 -10.23
N TYR A 315 15.48 -4.83 -10.01
CA TYR A 315 16.73 -5.56 -10.22
C TYR A 315 16.82 -6.82 -9.33
N TRP A 316 16.60 -6.67 -8.03
CA TRP A 316 16.68 -7.76 -7.07
C TRP A 316 15.56 -8.80 -7.22
N ALA A 317 14.43 -8.44 -7.84
CA ALA A 317 13.40 -9.41 -8.19
C ALA A 317 13.98 -10.54 -9.06
N SER A 318 14.79 -10.18 -10.05
CA SER A 318 15.40 -11.12 -11.00
C SER A 318 16.78 -11.64 -10.61
N ASP A 319 17.45 -11.04 -9.62
CA ASP A 319 18.81 -11.42 -9.21
C ASP A 319 18.82 -12.79 -8.51
N PRO A 320 19.46 -13.83 -9.06
CA PRO A 320 19.50 -15.16 -8.44
C PRO A 320 20.32 -15.21 -7.16
N ASN A 321 21.21 -14.23 -6.92
CA ASN A 321 22.04 -14.19 -5.72
C ASN A 321 21.35 -13.52 -4.53
N THR A 322 20.14 -12.99 -4.69
CA THR A 322 19.41 -12.26 -3.64
C THR A 322 18.15 -13.01 -3.26
N ASP A 323 18.00 -13.36 -1.98
CA ASP A 323 16.81 -13.98 -1.41
C ASP A 323 16.04 -13.04 -0.47
N VAL A 324 16.74 -12.12 0.22
CA VAL A 324 16.15 -11.18 1.18
C VAL A 324 16.56 -9.75 0.85
N ILE A 325 15.62 -8.82 0.93
CA ILE A 325 15.85 -7.40 0.60
C ILE A 325 15.61 -6.53 1.83
N LEU A 326 16.60 -5.72 2.22
CA LEU A 326 16.52 -4.77 3.33
C LEU A 326 16.50 -3.33 2.83
N LEU A 327 15.54 -2.54 3.29
CA LEU A 327 15.35 -1.16 2.88
C LEU A 327 15.41 -0.21 4.09
N TYR A 328 16.47 0.59 4.18
CA TYR A 328 16.46 1.78 5.04
C TYR A 328 15.98 3.00 4.24
N LEU A 329 14.80 3.50 4.58
CA LEU A 329 14.10 4.55 3.85
C LEU A 329 13.88 5.79 4.71
N GLU A 330 14.26 6.96 4.19
CA GLU A 330 13.90 8.26 4.76
C GLU A 330 12.73 8.87 4.00
N SER A 331 12.70 8.67 2.68
CA SER A 331 11.64 9.15 1.78
C SER A 331 11.32 8.17 0.66
N PHE A 332 10.11 8.28 0.10
CA PHE A 332 9.73 7.64 -1.15
C PHE A 332 9.92 8.65 -2.29
N GLY A 333 10.54 8.23 -3.38
CA GLY A 333 10.59 9.06 -4.60
C GLY A 333 9.26 8.99 -5.35
N ASN A 334 8.77 7.78 -5.60
CA ASN A 334 7.47 7.53 -6.23
C ASN A 334 6.77 6.37 -5.50
N PRO A 335 5.95 6.66 -4.46
CA PRO A 335 5.27 5.62 -3.69
C PRO A 335 4.22 4.87 -4.51
N ARG A 336 3.58 5.50 -5.50
CA ARG A 336 2.63 4.81 -6.39
C ARG A 336 3.31 3.73 -7.24
N LYS A 337 4.50 4.02 -7.76
CA LYS A 337 5.33 3.02 -8.46
C LYS A 337 5.80 1.93 -7.49
N PHE A 338 6.15 2.29 -6.26
CA PHE A 338 6.49 1.32 -5.21
C PHE A 338 5.31 0.37 -4.91
N ALA A 339 4.10 0.91 -4.74
CA ALA A 339 2.87 0.15 -4.47
C ALA A 339 2.53 -0.88 -5.55
N ARG A 340 2.96 -0.63 -6.80
CA ARG A 340 2.77 -1.56 -7.92
C ARG A 340 3.86 -2.64 -7.97
N ILE A 341 5.11 -2.28 -7.74
CA ILE A 341 6.27 -3.19 -7.87
C ILE A 341 6.43 -4.08 -6.64
N ALA A 342 6.36 -3.50 -5.45
CA ALA A 342 6.67 -4.20 -4.21
C ALA A 342 5.85 -5.49 -4.01
N PRO A 343 4.52 -5.53 -4.25
CA PRO A 343 3.77 -6.78 -4.11
C PRO A 343 4.28 -7.92 -4.99
N GLU A 344 4.73 -7.62 -6.21
CA GLU A 344 5.25 -8.63 -7.16
C GLU A 344 6.59 -9.21 -6.68
N VAL A 345 7.44 -8.36 -6.11
CA VAL A 345 8.74 -8.74 -5.53
C VAL A 345 8.52 -9.54 -4.24
N VAL A 346 7.69 -9.04 -3.33
CA VAL A 346 7.41 -9.61 -2.01
C VAL A 346 6.85 -11.03 -2.12
N ARG A 347 6.05 -11.33 -3.15
CA ARG A 347 5.55 -12.70 -3.40
C ARG A 347 6.66 -13.72 -3.68
N GLN A 348 7.80 -13.27 -4.15
CA GLN A 348 8.96 -14.11 -4.48
C GLN A 348 9.98 -14.08 -3.35
N LYS A 349 10.27 -12.89 -2.82
CA LYS A 349 11.39 -12.62 -1.90
C LYS A 349 10.95 -11.64 -0.81
N PRO A 350 11.19 -11.90 0.48
CA PRO A 350 10.82 -10.98 1.55
C PRO A 350 11.53 -9.62 1.39
N VAL A 351 10.76 -8.56 1.58
CA VAL A 351 11.25 -7.18 1.65
C VAL A 351 11.01 -6.67 3.06
N ILE A 352 12.07 -6.32 3.78
CA ILE A 352 12.04 -5.80 5.14
C ILE A 352 12.43 -4.33 5.09
N ALA A 353 11.67 -3.46 5.74
CA ALA A 353 11.89 -2.02 5.67
C ALA A 353 11.88 -1.33 7.04
N VAL A 354 12.88 -0.48 7.26
CA VAL A 354 12.89 0.52 8.33
C VAL A 354 12.63 1.89 7.72
N LYS A 355 11.54 2.53 8.14
CA LYS A 355 11.21 3.91 7.76
C LYS A 355 11.66 4.88 8.86
N ALA A 356 12.62 5.73 8.56
CA ALA A 356 13.01 6.84 9.44
C ALA A 356 11.99 8.00 9.37
N GLY A 357 12.03 8.93 10.34
CA GLY A 357 11.19 10.14 10.31
C GLY A 357 9.70 9.89 10.55
N ARG A 358 9.36 8.92 11.41
CA ARG A 358 7.99 8.47 11.70
C ARG A 358 7.20 9.43 12.59
N SER A 359 7.91 10.09 13.50
CA SER A 359 7.34 11.05 14.43
C SER A 359 7.49 12.47 13.90
N ALA A 360 6.71 13.38 14.47
CA ALA A 360 6.85 14.80 14.20
C ALA A 360 8.31 15.30 14.40
N ALA A 361 8.99 14.80 15.44
CA ALA A 361 10.38 15.16 15.70
C ALA A 361 11.35 14.53 14.69
N GLY A 362 11.17 13.24 14.37
CA GLY A 362 12.03 12.55 13.41
C GLY A 362 11.89 13.09 11.99
N SER A 363 10.68 13.43 11.55
CA SER A 363 10.45 14.00 10.22
C SER A 363 11.01 15.41 10.11
N ARG A 364 11.00 16.23 11.17
CA ARG A 364 11.74 17.51 11.20
C ARG A 364 13.24 17.34 11.08
N ALA A 365 13.79 16.28 11.68
CA ALA A 365 15.21 15.97 11.59
C ALA A 365 15.60 15.44 10.19
N ALA A 366 14.70 14.73 9.51
CA ALA A 366 14.91 14.19 8.16
C ALA A 366 14.48 15.16 7.03
N SER A 367 13.66 16.18 7.31
CA SER A 367 13.09 17.11 6.33
C SER A 367 12.59 18.42 6.95
N SER A 368 12.68 19.54 6.24
CA SER A 368 12.20 20.85 6.72
C SER A 368 10.67 21.06 6.62
N HIS A 369 9.89 20.04 6.26
CA HIS A 369 8.44 20.16 6.03
C HIS A 369 7.62 19.52 7.17
N SER A 370 7.27 20.35 8.15
CA SER A 370 6.69 19.94 9.44
C SER A 370 5.15 19.77 9.48
N ALA A 371 4.40 20.02 8.40
CA ALA A 371 2.95 20.21 8.53
C ALA A 371 2.06 18.98 8.24
N ALA A 372 2.56 17.93 7.55
CA ALA A 372 1.74 16.79 7.08
C ALA A 372 2.07 15.43 7.74
N MET A 373 2.86 15.45 8.83
CA MET A 373 3.65 14.29 9.30
C MET A 373 2.83 13.10 9.82
N ALA A 374 1.70 13.34 10.48
CA ALA A 374 0.85 12.26 10.99
C ALA A 374 0.12 11.49 9.87
N SER A 375 -0.29 12.17 8.80
CA SER A 375 -0.92 11.52 7.64
C SER A 375 0.07 10.73 6.79
N LEU A 376 1.34 11.17 6.76
CA LEU A 376 2.38 10.55 5.95
C LEU A 376 2.80 9.16 6.50
N ASP A 377 2.96 9.02 7.82
CA ASP A 377 3.35 7.71 8.40
C ASP A 377 2.22 6.68 8.33
N VAL A 378 0.97 7.13 8.47
CA VAL A 378 -0.22 6.29 8.25
C VAL A 378 -0.28 5.79 6.81
N ALA A 379 -0.03 6.66 5.82
CA ALA A 379 0.03 6.28 4.41
C ALA A 379 1.16 5.28 4.14
N VAL A 380 2.33 5.44 4.78
CA VAL A 380 3.44 4.47 4.67
C VAL A 380 3.08 3.12 5.30
N GLY A 381 2.44 3.12 6.47
CA GLY A 381 1.96 1.89 7.11
C GLY A 381 0.98 1.14 6.20
N ALA A 382 -0.03 1.85 5.68
CA ALA A 382 -1.00 1.29 4.75
C ALA A 382 -0.34 0.76 3.46
N LEU A 383 0.65 1.48 2.92
CA LEU A 383 1.43 1.06 1.76
C LEU A 383 2.17 -0.26 2.02
N PHE A 384 2.93 -0.34 3.11
CA PHE A 384 3.72 -1.53 3.42
C PHE A 384 2.84 -2.74 3.69
N GLU A 385 1.76 -2.56 4.44
CA GLU A 385 0.80 -3.62 4.71
C GLU A 385 0.15 -4.15 3.41
N GLN A 386 -0.35 -3.25 2.56
CA GLN A 386 -0.96 -3.62 1.29
C GLN A 386 0.06 -4.26 0.33
N ALA A 387 1.33 -3.82 0.37
CA ALA A 387 2.41 -4.35 -0.45
C ALA A 387 3.08 -5.62 0.10
N GLY A 388 2.76 -6.01 1.34
CA GLY A 388 3.40 -7.12 2.04
C GLY A 388 4.85 -6.87 2.47
N VAL A 389 5.29 -5.61 2.46
CA VAL A 389 6.60 -5.21 2.95
C VAL A 389 6.58 -5.31 4.47
N ILE A 390 7.54 -6.05 5.04
CA ILE A 390 7.63 -6.26 6.48
C ILE A 390 8.25 -5.01 7.10
N ARG A 391 7.42 -4.19 7.74
CA ARG A 391 7.88 -3.00 8.45
C ARG A 391 8.45 -3.41 9.80
N THR A 392 9.69 -3.00 10.09
CA THR A 392 10.27 -3.11 11.43
C THR A 392 10.40 -1.73 12.09
N GLU A 393 10.39 -1.72 13.42
CA GLU A 393 10.46 -0.50 14.22
C GLU A 393 11.91 -0.01 14.34
N THR A 394 12.84 -0.95 14.45
CA THR A 394 14.26 -0.70 14.65
C THR A 394 15.11 -1.41 13.59
N LEU A 395 16.38 -1.00 13.50
CA LEU A 395 17.38 -1.71 12.70
C LEU A 395 17.70 -3.09 13.27
N GLU A 396 17.69 -3.22 14.60
CA GLU A 396 17.92 -4.51 15.28
C GLU A 396 16.85 -5.52 14.87
N ASP A 397 15.57 -5.14 14.94
CA ASP A 397 14.47 -5.99 14.47
C ASP A 397 14.61 -6.37 12.99
N MET A 398 15.08 -5.43 12.16
CA MET A 398 15.33 -5.68 10.73
C MET A 398 16.39 -6.77 10.55
N PHE A 399 17.49 -6.70 11.28
CA PHE A 399 18.58 -7.68 11.17
C PHE A 399 18.23 -9.02 11.80
N ASP A 400 17.50 -9.03 12.92
CA ASP A 400 17.01 -10.24 13.55
C ASP A 400 16.08 -11.01 12.60
N LEU A 401 15.12 -10.32 11.99
CA LEU A 401 14.24 -10.92 11.00
C LEU A 401 15.00 -11.35 9.73
N ALA A 402 15.95 -10.54 9.27
CA ALA A 402 16.78 -10.87 8.11
C ALA A 402 17.60 -12.15 8.36
N ALA A 403 18.14 -12.32 9.57
CA ALA A 403 18.88 -13.53 9.95
C ALA A 403 18.01 -14.78 9.82
N LEU A 404 16.74 -14.71 10.23
CA LEU A 404 15.79 -15.81 10.07
C LEU A 404 15.49 -16.09 8.59
N LEU A 405 15.00 -15.08 7.86
CA LEU A 405 14.51 -15.26 6.49
C LEU A 405 15.63 -15.56 5.48
N ALA A 406 16.87 -15.18 5.78
CA ALA A 406 18.02 -15.49 4.93
C ALA A 406 18.52 -16.94 5.09
N THR A 407 18.15 -17.62 6.18
CA THR A 407 18.77 -18.89 6.58
C THR A 407 17.78 -20.02 6.87
N GLN A 408 16.50 -19.70 7.12
CA GLN A 408 15.45 -20.65 7.46
C GLN A 408 14.20 -20.44 6.57
N PRO A 409 13.38 -21.49 6.38
CA PRO A 409 12.11 -21.36 5.68
C PRO A 409 11.12 -20.46 6.44
N VAL A 410 10.13 -19.95 5.73
CA VAL A 410 8.96 -19.29 6.35
C VAL A 410 8.12 -20.35 7.06
N PRO A 411 7.71 -20.15 8.32
CA PRO A 411 6.90 -21.13 9.05
C PRO A 411 5.53 -21.33 8.37
N GLU A 412 5.07 -22.58 8.30
CA GLU A 412 3.80 -22.90 7.67
C GLU A 412 2.58 -22.53 8.52
N GLY A 413 2.75 -22.53 9.84
CA GLY A 413 1.75 -22.22 10.85
C GLY A 413 2.34 -21.51 12.09
N PRO A 414 1.49 -21.17 13.07
CA PRO A 414 1.86 -20.36 14.23
C PRO A 414 2.38 -21.17 15.43
N CYS A 415 2.47 -22.50 15.33
CA CYS A 415 2.75 -23.36 16.47
C CYS A 415 4.25 -23.52 16.73
N VAL A 416 4.70 -23.13 17.92
CA VAL A 416 6.11 -23.10 18.30
C VAL A 416 6.40 -24.20 19.32
N GLY A 417 7.41 -25.02 19.03
CA GLY A 417 7.97 -25.99 19.97
C GLY A 417 9.23 -25.44 20.61
N VAL A 418 9.33 -25.51 21.93
CA VAL A 418 10.44 -24.91 22.67
C VAL A 418 11.20 -25.96 23.46
N VAL A 419 12.52 -25.94 23.35
CA VAL A 419 13.44 -26.69 24.23
C VAL A 419 14.35 -25.68 24.92
N THR A 420 14.39 -25.70 26.24
CA THR A 420 15.19 -24.78 27.05
C THR A 420 15.94 -25.52 28.13
N ASN A 421 17.13 -25.04 28.52
CA ASN A 421 17.78 -25.49 29.75
C ASN A 421 17.45 -24.61 30.96
N ALA A 422 16.61 -23.59 30.81
CA ALA A 422 16.16 -22.73 31.89
C ALA A 422 14.70 -22.32 31.72
N GLY A 423 13.87 -22.54 32.75
CA GLY A 423 12.44 -22.22 32.70
C GLY A 423 12.10 -20.74 32.49
N GLY A 424 12.84 -19.81 33.13
CA GLY A 424 12.56 -18.37 33.04
C GLY A 424 12.50 -17.82 31.61
N PRO A 425 13.56 -18.00 30.78
CA PRO A 425 13.53 -17.65 29.37
C PRO A 425 12.43 -18.34 28.55
N GLY A 426 12.07 -19.58 28.90
CA GLY A 426 10.95 -20.29 28.27
C GLY A 426 9.60 -19.60 28.48
N ILE A 427 9.37 -19.07 29.69
CA ILE A 427 8.18 -18.28 30.02
C ILE A 427 8.17 -16.96 29.22
N LEU A 428 9.29 -16.24 29.19
CA LEU A 428 9.40 -15.00 28.41
C LEU A 428 9.14 -15.23 26.91
N LEU A 429 9.63 -16.36 26.36
CA LEU A 429 9.34 -16.73 24.98
C LEU A 429 7.85 -16.99 24.77
N ALA A 430 7.21 -17.73 25.68
CA ALA A 430 5.78 -18.04 25.59
C ALA A 430 4.92 -16.78 25.59
N ASP A 431 5.15 -15.86 26.52
CA ASP A 431 4.46 -14.57 26.60
C ASP A 431 4.67 -13.74 25.33
N ALA A 432 5.92 -13.69 24.83
CA ALA A 432 6.27 -12.94 23.62
C ALA A 432 5.63 -13.52 22.35
N CYS A 433 5.50 -14.85 22.27
CA CYS A 433 4.82 -15.58 21.20
C CYS A 433 3.31 -15.29 21.23
N GLU A 434 2.65 -15.46 22.38
CA GLU A 434 1.19 -15.24 22.53
C GLU A 434 0.81 -13.80 22.19
N ALA A 435 1.57 -12.81 22.69
CA ALA A 435 1.36 -11.39 22.39
C ALA A 435 1.44 -11.05 20.89
N ARG A 436 2.05 -11.92 20.08
CA ARG A 436 2.24 -11.74 18.63
C ARG A 436 1.43 -12.71 17.78
N GLY A 437 0.50 -13.45 18.39
CA GLY A 437 -0.38 -14.38 17.70
C GLY A 437 0.26 -15.71 17.30
N LEU A 438 1.41 -16.05 17.89
CA LEU A 438 1.96 -17.40 17.88
C LEU A 438 1.41 -18.19 19.07
N SER A 439 1.54 -19.51 19.06
CA SER A 439 1.07 -20.36 20.15
C SER A 439 2.04 -21.49 20.47
N LEU A 440 2.09 -21.92 21.72
CA LEU A 440 2.85 -23.09 22.16
C LEU A 440 1.86 -24.22 22.51
N PRO A 441 1.46 -25.07 21.55
CA PRO A 441 0.45 -26.09 21.81
C PRO A 441 1.02 -27.23 22.66
N GLN A 442 0.12 -28.05 23.20
CA GLN A 442 0.49 -29.33 23.79
C GLN A 442 1.07 -30.26 22.72
N LEU A 443 2.16 -30.95 23.07
CA LEU A 443 2.79 -31.96 22.21
C LEU A 443 1.89 -33.19 22.08
N ALA A 444 2.07 -33.93 21.00
CA ALA A 444 1.39 -35.20 20.80
C ALA A 444 1.77 -36.20 21.91
N PRO A 445 0.83 -37.07 22.36
CA PRO A 445 1.11 -38.05 23.41
C PRO A 445 2.35 -38.91 23.14
N ASP A 446 2.52 -39.35 21.89
CA ASP A 446 3.68 -40.16 21.47
C ASP A 446 5.02 -39.43 21.66
N THR A 447 5.06 -38.12 21.37
CA THR A 447 6.23 -37.27 21.59
C THR A 447 6.54 -37.15 23.08
N VAL A 448 5.51 -36.94 23.90
CA VAL A 448 5.65 -36.84 25.36
C VAL A 448 6.16 -38.16 25.95
N ASP A 449 5.64 -39.30 25.48
CA ASP A 449 6.07 -40.62 25.94
C ASP A 449 7.52 -40.92 25.52
N ALA A 450 7.92 -40.55 24.31
CA ALA A 450 9.29 -40.67 23.84
C ALA A 450 10.27 -39.79 24.62
N LEU A 451 9.88 -38.56 24.99
CA LEU A 451 10.66 -37.67 25.85
C LEU A 451 10.82 -38.27 27.26
N ARG A 452 9.75 -38.81 27.84
CA ARG A 452 9.75 -39.42 29.19
C ARG A 452 10.74 -40.58 29.32
N ALA A 453 11.03 -41.28 28.23
CA ALA A 453 11.94 -42.43 28.24
C ALA A 453 13.41 -42.07 28.58
N PHE A 454 13.81 -40.80 28.46
CA PHE A 454 15.19 -40.39 28.74
C PHE A 454 15.35 -39.08 29.50
N LEU A 455 14.31 -38.22 29.56
CA LEU A 455 14.37 -37.01 30.37
C LEU A 455 14.36 -37.35 31.86
N PRO A 456 15.08 -36.60 32.70
CA PRO A 456 15.08 -36.83 34.13
C PRO A 456 13.69 -36.50 34.73
N PRO A 457 13.29 -37.12 35.86
CA PRO A 457 11.94 -36.97 36.43
C PRO A 457 11.53 -35.52 36.79
N HIS A 458 12.51 -34.63 36.96
CA HIS A 458 12.28 -33.22 37.30
C HIS A 458 12.24 -32.30 36.07
N ALA A 459 12.48 -32.81 34.85
CA ALA A 459 12.35 -32.05 33.63
C ALA A 459 10.89 -31.67 33.33
N GLY A 460 10.68 -30.44 32.85
CA GLY A 460 9.40 -30.00 32.35
C GLY A 460 9.10 -30.67 31.01
N MET A 461 8.06 -31.50 30.94
CA MET A 461 7.66 -32.23 29.72
C MET A 461 6.50 -31.57 28.95
N ALA A 462 5.94 -30.48 29.47
CA ALA A 462 5.01 -29.63 28.73
C ALA A 462 5.80 -28.71 27.80
N ASN A 463 5.18 -28.17 26.74
CA ASN A 463 5.82 -27.15 25.91
C ASN A 463 5.73 -25.78 26.62
N PRO A 464 6.84 -25.07 26.97
CA PRO A 464 8.26 -25.37 26.71
C PRO A 464 8.89 -26.53 27.50
N ILE A 465 9.66 -27.39 26.82
CA ILE A 465 10.43 -28.48 27.44
C ILE A 465 11.62 -27.90 28.21
N ASP A 466 11.63 -28.06 29.54
CA ASP A 466 12.70 -27.55 30.43
C ASP A 466 13.63 -28.69 30.87
N LEU A 467 14.89 -28.63 30.43
CA LEU A 467 15.95 -29.59 30.73
C LEU A 467 16.68 -29.31 32.05
N VAL A 468 16.23 -28.32 32.83
CA VAL A 468 16.66 -28.03 34.22
C VAL A 468 18.17 -27.88 34.37
N GLY A 469 18.71 -26.88 33.69
CA GLY A 469 20.13 -26.49 33.75
C GLY A 469 21.07 -27.43 32.99
N SER A 470 20.56 -28.47 32.31
CA SER A 470 21.42 -29.37 31.54
C SER A 470 22.16 -28.64 30.43
N ASP A 471 23.46 -28.93 30.32
CA ASP A 471 24.36 -28.51 29.25
C ASP A 471 24.81 -29.67 28.38
N ASP A 472 24.17 -30.84 28.48
CA ASP A 472 24.48 -32.03 27.68
C ASP A 472 24.03 -31.85 26.22
N PRO A 473 24.97 -31.77 25.25
CA PRO A 473 24.63 -31.60 23.85
C PRO A 473 23.79 -32.76 23.28
N ALA A 474 23.99 -33.99 23.76
CA ALA A 474 23.25 -35.16 23.28
C ALA A 474 21.80 -35.15 23.79
N LEU A 475 21.59 -34.64 25.01
CA LEU A 475 20.25 -34.46 25.56
C LEU A 475 19.47 -33.41 24.77
N ILE A 476 20.09 -32.26 24.49
CA ILE A 476 19.51 -31.16 23.70
C ILE A 476 19.16 -31.64 22.29
N GLU A 477 20.09 -32.32 21.62
CA GLU A 477 19.91 -32.91 20.29
C GLU A 477 18.69 -33.83 20.23
N ARG A 478 18.56 -34.76 21.19
CA ARG A 478 17.44 -35.71 21.24
C ARG A 478 16.11 -35.02 21.51
N ALA A 479 16.07 -34.11 22.48
CA ALA A 479 14.86 -33.38 22.85
C ALA A 479 14.36 -32.51 21.69
N MET A 480 15.24 -31.72 21.07
CA MET A 480 14.85 -30.86 19.93
C MET A 480 14.42 -31.67 18.71
N THR A 481 15.02 -32.84 18.48
CA THR A 481 14.63 -33.72 17.36
C THR A 481 13.20 -34.21 17.54
N LEU A 482 12.83 -34.66 18.75
CA LEU A 482 11.46 -35.10 19.03
C LEU A 482 10.45 -33.95 18.93
N VAL A 483 10.76 -32.80 19.56
CA VAL A 483 9.89 -31.62 19.50
C VAL A 483 9.70 -31.12 18.07
N GLY A 484 10.77 -31.07 17.26
CA GLY A 484 10.68 -30.61 15.87
C GLY A 484 9.98 -31.59 14.93
N ASN A 485 9.96 -32.89 15.25
CA ASN A 485 9.20 -33.89 14.49
C ASN A 485 7.75 -34.06 14.97
N ASP A 486 7.35 -33.39 16.06
CA ASP A 486 5.97 -33.40 16.54
C ASP A 486 5.01 -32.81 15.48
N PRO A 487 3.87 -33.46 15.20
CA PRO A 487 2.92 -32.99 14.19
C PRO A 487 2.20 -31.67 14.55
N ASN A 488 2.18 -31.28 15.82
CA ASN A 488 1.54 -30.05 16.29
C ASN A 488 2.48 -28.83 16.21
N ILE A 489 3.73 -29.00 15.80
CA ILE A 489 4.76 -27.95 15.81
C ILE A 489 5.13 -27.53 14.39
N ASP A 490 5.13 -26.23 14.11
CA ASP A 490 5.49 -25.62 12.83
C ASP A 490 6.92 -25.02 12.84
N ALA A 491 7.41 -24.62 14.02
CA ALA A 491 8.71 -23.98 14.19
C ALA A 491 9.34 -24.38 15.54
N VAL A 492 10.67 -24.39 15.63
CA VAL A 492 11.39 -24.78 16.84
C VAL A 492 12.30 -23.67 17.35
N VAL A 493 12.23 -23.39 18.66
CA VAL A 493 13.15 -22.49 19.35
C VAL A 493 13.92 -23.27 20.41
N VAL A 494 15.25 -23.22 20.33
CA VAL A 494 16.12 -23.77 21.37
C VAL A 494 16.73 -22.64 22.18
N ILE A 495 16.48 -22.62 23.49
CA ILE A 495 17.02 -21.62 24.40
C ILE A 495 18.13 -22.24 25.23
N PHE A 496 19.27 -21.56 25.30
CA PHE A 496 20.41 -21.99 26.07
C PHE A 496 21.03 -20.84 26.86
N ILE A 497 21.12 -21.02 28.18
CA ILE A 497 21.95 -20.22 29.07
C ILE A 497 23.19 -21.06 29.43
N PRO A 498 24.41 -20.65 29.03
CA PRO A 498 25.62 -21.37 29.40
C PRO A 498 25.81 -21.40 30.93
N PRO A 499 25.93 -22.58 31.56
CA PRO A 499 26.28 -22.66 32.97
C PRO A 499 27.67 -22.09 33.24
N LEU A 500 27.88 -21.53 34.44
CA LEU A 500 29.11 -20.81 34.78
C LEU A 500 30.38 -21.70 34.82
N LEU A 501 30.25 -23.03 34.92
CA LEU A 501 31.35 -23.90 35.35
C LEU A 501 31.60 -25.17 34.52
N THR A 502 30.79 -25.57 33.53
CA THR A 502 30.75 -27.01 33.17
C THR A 502 30.75 -27.44 31.71
N THR A 503 30.47 -26.59 30.69
CA THR A 503 30.56 -27.03 29.27
C THR A 503 30.99 -25.89 28.33
N ARG A 504 31.74 -26.22 27.27
CA ARG A 504 32.08 -25.24 26.22
C ARG A 504 30.82 -24.94 25.39
N PRO A 505 30.41 -23.67 25.22
CA PRO A 505 29.24 -23.31 24.42
C PRO A 505 29.23 -23.90 22.99
N GLU A 506 30.41 -24.16 22.42
CA GLU A 506 30.58 -24.79 21.10
C GLU A 506 30.07 -26.23 21.04
N ASP A 507 30.24 -27.02 22.10
CA ASP A 507 29.79 -28.42 22.12
C ASP A 507 28.26 -28.49 22.08
N VAL A 508 27.61 -27.58 22.82
CA VAL A 508 26.15 -27.41 22.80
C VAL A 508 25.67 -26.91 21.45
N ALA A 509 26.34 -25.93 20.86
CA ALA A 509 26.04 -25.46 19.50
C ALA A 509 26.12 -26.60 18.46
N ALA A 510 27.11 -27.49 18.58
CA ALA A 510 27.21 -28.68 17.72
C ALA A 510 26.04 -29.66 17.93
N GLY A 511 25.62 -29.89 19.18
CA GLY A 511 24.43 -30.68 19.50
C GLY A 511 23.15 -30.11 18.89
N ILE A 512 22.98 -28.78 18.99
CA ILE A 512 21.86 -28.06 18.35
C ILE A 512 21.93 -28.22 16.82
N GLY A 513 23.11 -28.09 16.23
CA GLY A 513 23.30 -28.28 14.79
C GLY A 513 22.88 -29.67 14.31
N ARG A 514 23.25 -30.73 15.04
CA ARG A 514 22.84 -32.11 14.73
C ARG A 514 21.34 -32.32 14.88
N GLY A 515 20.76 -31.88 15.99
CA GLY A 515 19.32 -32.01 16.20
C GLY A 515 18.51 -31.22 15.17
N ALA A 516 18.98 -30.03 14.78
CA ALA A 516 18.34 -29.23 13.74
C ALA A 516 18.38 -29.93 12.37
N ALA A 517 19.46 -30.63 12.04
CA ALA A 517 19.56 -31.40 10.80
C ALA A 517 18.52 -32.53 10.71
N ALA A 518 18.07 -33.07 11.85
CA ALA A 518 17.03 -34.10 11.94
C ALA A 518 15.59 -33.55 11.93
N ILE A 519 15.40 -32.23 11.98
CA ILE A 519 14.08 -31.58 11.91
C ILE A 519 13.69 -31.37 10.44
N PRO A 520 12.41 -31.60 10.04
CA PRO A 520 11.97 -31.38 8.67
C PRO A 520 12.36 -30.00 8.12
N ARG A 521 12.85 -29.96 6.87
CA ARG A 521 13.42 -28.76 6.23
C ARG A 521 12.43 -27.61 6.07
N TYR A 522 11.12 -27.85 6.11
CA TYR A 522 10.08 -26.84 5.99
C TYR A 522 9.74 -26.15 7.32
N LYS A 523 10.19 -26.68 8.47
CA LYS A 523 9.96 -26.08 9.80
C LYS A 523 11.17 -25.25 10.20
N PRO A 524 11.09 -23.92 10.40
CA PRO A 524 12.26 -23.13 10.79
C PRO A 524 12.76 -23.50 12.19
N VAL A 525 14.08 -23.39 12.38
CA VAL A 525 14.76 -23.61 13.67
C VAL A 525 15.55 -22.37 14.03
N GLN A 526 15.46 -21.92 15.28
CA GLN A 526 16.21 -20.78 15.79
C GLN A 526 16.78 -21.04 17.20
N GLY A 527 17.91 -20.40 17.49
CA GLY A 527 18.55 -20.43 18.80
C GLY A 527 18.33 -19.14 19.59
N VAL A 528 18.28 -19.25 20.91
CA VAL A 528 18.39 -18.11 21.83
C VAL A 528 19.55 -18.43 22.77
N PHE A 529 20.68 -17.76 22.57
CA PHE A 529 21.88 -17.95 23.38
C PHE A 529 22.07 -16.72 24.26
N MET A 530 21.72 -16.86 25.54
CA MET A 530 21.84 -15.78 26.52
C MET A 530 23.22 -15.88 27.18
N SER A 531 24.23 -15.25 26.58
CA SER A 531 25.62 -15.27 27.09
C SER A 531 26.26 -13.89 26.99
N ALA A 532 27.23 -13.62 27.88
CA ALA A 532 28.13 -12.47 27.78
C ALA A 532 29.25 -12.67 26.73
N LEU A 533 29.45 -13.91 26.26
CA LEU A 533 30.39 -14.23 25.19
C LEU A 533 29.71 -14.09 23.82
N SER A 534 30.51 -13.88 22.77
CA SER A 534 30.01 -13.83 21.39
C SER A 534 29.28 -15.12 20.99
N LYS A 535 28.29 -15.01 20.09
CA LYS A 535 27.48 -16.13 19.59
C LYS A 535 28.39 -17.25 19.04
N PRO A 536 28.16 -18.54 19.34
CA PRO A 536 29.01 -19.64 18.86
C PRO A 536 29.05 -19.72 17.33
N GLU A 537 30.23 -19.87 16.75
CA GLU A 537 30.39 -19.98 15.29
C GLU A 537 29.74 -21.25 14.74
N LEU A 538 29.70 -22.34 15.53
CA LEU A 538 29.17 -23.64 15.10
C LEU A 538 27.67 -23.65 14.81
N LEU A 539 26.87 -22.71 15.34
CA LEU A 539 25.48 -22.53 14.90
C LEU A 539 25.38 -22.06 13.44
N SER A 540 26.49 -21.59 12.88
CA SER A 540 26.60 -21.15 11.49
C SER A 540 27.09 -22.24 10.54
N THR A 541 27.39 -23.45 11.04
CA THR A 541 27.99 -24.55 10.27
C THR A 541 27.27 -25.88 10.55
N GLY A 542 26.71 -26.51 9.53
CA GLY A 542 26.05 -27.81 9.65
C GLY A 542 25.29 -28.20 8.38
N GLU A 543 24.83 -29.45 8.28
CA GLU A 543 24.10 -29.95 7.10
C GLU A 543 22.82 -29.14 6.83
N ARG A 544 22.16 -28.63 7.88
CA ARG A 544 20.99 -27.76 7.76
C ARG A 544 21.33 -26.40 7.14
N GLY A 545 22.58 -25.97 7.23
CA GLY A 545 22.98 -24.58 7.04
C GLY A 545 22.95 -23.81 8.36
N ARG A 546 23.01 -22.48 8.26
CA ARG A 546 23.09 -21.58 9.42
C ARG A 546 21.78 -21.54 10.19
N ILE A 547 21.87 -21.59 11.52
CA ILE A 547 20.76 -21.40 12.46
C ILE A 547 20.91 -19.98 13.04
N PRO A 548 19.90 -19.10 12.89
CA PRO A 548 19.95 -17.77 13.48
C PRO A 548 19.89 -17.89 15.00
N SER A 549 20.69 -17.08 15.70
CA SER A 549 20.73 -17.05 17.16
C SER A 549 20.51 -15.64 17.69
N TYR A 550 19.64 -15.51 18.68
CA TYR A 550 19.27 -14.25 19.32
C TYR A 550 19.81 -14.14 20.74
N ALA A 551 19.93 -12.91 21.23
CA ALA A 551 20.36 -12.63 22.60
C ALA A 551 19.22 -12.83 23.61
N PHE A 552 17.98 -12.54 23.20
CA PHE A 552 16.80 -12.64 24.06
C PHE A 552 15.64 -13.38 23.38
N PRO A 553 14.77 -14.05 24.16
CA PRO A 553 13.60 -14.76 23.63
C PRO A 553 12.64 -13.88 22.80
N GLU A 554 12.46 -12.62 23.18
CA GLU A 554 11.52 -11.69 22.58
C GLU A 554 11.90 -11.35 21.13
N ASN A 555 13.19 -11.21 20.85
CA ASN A 555 13.73 -11.04 19.49
C ASN A 555 13.39 -12.25 18.60
N ALA A 556 13.55 -13.45 19.15
CA ALA A 556 13.27 -14.70 18.45
C ALA A 556 11.77 -14.85 18.15
N ALA A 557 10.90 -14.52 19.12
CA ALA A 557 9.45 -14.50 18.91
C ALA A 557 9.02 -13.44 17.89
N MET A 558 9.62 -12.24 17.94
CA MET A 558 9.37 -11.15 16.99
C MET A 558 9.69 -11.56 15.56
N ALA A 559 10.91 -12.09 15.33
CA ALA A 559 11.35 -12.53 14.00
C ALA A 559 10.44 -13.64 13.45
N LEU A 560 10.10 -14.63 14.28
CA LEU A 560 9.24 -15.75 13.87
C LEU A 560 7.81 -15.29 13.55
N ALA A 561 7.23 -14.40 14.36
CA ALA A 561 5.89 -13.88 14.13
C ALA A 561 5.82 -13.05 12.84
N ALA A 562 6.81 -12.19 12.59
CA ALA A 562 6.89 -11.41 11.36
C ALA A 562 7.09 -12.29 10.12
N ALA A 563 7.93 -13.33 10.21
CA ALA A 563 8.09 -14.32 9.15
C ALA A 563 6.78 -15.08 8.87
N TYR A 564 6.05 -15.50 9.91
CA TYR A 564 4.75 -16.15 9.77
C TYR A 564 3.72 -15.24 9.09
N GLN A 565 3.60 -13.98 9.53
CA GLN A 565 2.71 -12.99 8.91
C GLN A 565 3.05 -12.77 7.43
N TYR A 566 4.34 -12.68 7.09
CA TYR A 566 4.80 -12.64 5.71
C TYR A 566 4.37 -13.88 4.92
N GLY A 567 4.49 -15.09 5.49
CA GLY A 567 4.00 -16.33 4.89
C GLY A 567 2.50 -16.29 4.60
N GLN A 568 1.70 -15.78 5.53
CA GLN A 568 0.26 -15.63 5.35
C GLN A 568 -0.07 -14.62 4.25
N TRP A 569 0.62 -13.49 4.22
CA TRP A 569 0.46 -12.50 3.16
C TRP A 569 0.87 -13.07 1.79
N ARG A 570 1.97 -13.83 1.72
CA ARG A 570 2.45 -14.45 0.48
C ARG A 570 1.46 -15.47 -0.08
N LYS A 571 0.84 -16.27 0.78
CA LYS A 571 -0.21 -17.25 0.42
C LYS A 571 -1.55 -16.60 0.07
N ARG A 572 -1.75 -15.32 0.41
CA ARG A 572 -2.98 -14.58 0.13
C ARG A 572 -3.28 -14.55 -1.38
N PRO A 573 -4.50 -14.92 -1.81
CA PRO A 573 -4.93 -14.77 -3.18
C PRO A 573 -4.84 -13.32 -3.66
N VAL A 574 -4.51 -13.13 -4.93
CA VAL A 574 -4.53 -11.79 -5.55
C VAL A 574 -5.99 -11.30 -5.57
N GLY A 575 -6.23 -10.15 -4.95
CA GLY A 575 -7.55 -9.54 -4.92
C GLY A 575 -7.94 -8.92 -6.26
N ARG A 576 -9.21 -8.55 -6.40
CA ARG A 576 -9.74 -7.85 -7.57
C ARG A 576 -10.13 -6.42 -7.20
N ALA A 577 -9.60 -5.46 -7.94
CA ALA A 577 -10.05 -4.08 -7.85
C ALA A 577 -11.37 -3.91 -8.61
N CYS A 578 -12.22 -3.00 -8.13
CA CYS A 578 -13.39 -2.58 -8.89
C CYS A 578 -12.98 -1.60 -9.99
N THR A 579 -13.52 -1.80 -11.19
CA THR A 579 -13.43 -0.85 -12.29
C THR A 579 -14.83 -0.30 -12.57
N LEU A 580 -14.92 1.00 -12.77
CA LEU A 580 -16.18 1.63 -13.18
C LEU A 580 -16.41 1.39 -14.67
N ASP A 581 -17.68 1.22 -15.05
CA ASP A 581 -18.07 1.16 -16.46
C ASP A 581 -17.70 2.49 -17.16
N PRO A 582 -17.17 2.47 -18.40
CA PRO A 582 -16.81 3.70 -19.12
C PRO A 582 -17.95 4.73 -19.22
N VAL A 583 -19.21 4.29 -19.30
CA VAL A 583 -20.38 5.18 -19.33
C VAL A 583 -20.61 5.85 -17.97
N VAL A 584 -20.42 5.12 -16.88
CA VAL A 584 -20.45 5.64 -15.51
C VAL A 584 -19.35 6.69 -15.34
N THR A 585 -18.12 6.37 -15.74
CA THR A 585 -16.98 7.28 -15.69
C THR A 585 -17.24 8.55 -16.51
N ALA A 586 -17.76 8.43 -17.73
CA ALA A 586 -18.07 9.59 -18.57
C ALA A 586 -19.15 10.49 -17.96
N THR A 587 -20.16 9.91 -17.31
CA THR A 587 -21.23 10.67 -16.64
C THR A 587 -20.67 11.45 -15.45
N ILE A 588 -19.81 10.83 -14.64
CA ILE A 588 -19.16 11.49 -13.51
C ILE A 588 -18.24 12.61 -14.02
N ARG A 589 -17.48 12.36 -15.08
CA ARG A 589 -16.62 13.39 -15.70
C ARG A 589 -17.41 14.60 -16.14
N GLN A 590 -18.56 14.43 -16.80
CA GLN A 590 -19.40 15.56 -17.20
C GLN A 590 -19.83 16.44 -16.03
N ILE A 591 -20.16 15.84 -14.87
CA ILE A 591 -20.54 16.58 -13.66
C ILE A 591 -19.33 17.34 -13.11
N ILE A 592 -18.18 16.67 -12.98
CA ILE A 592 -16.96 17.27 -12.43
C ILE A 592 -16.43 18.39 -13.34
N ASP A 593 -16.37 18.16 -14.65
CA ASP A 593 -15.82 19.11 -15.61
C ASP A 593 -16.66 20.41 -15.65
N ALA A 594 -17.99 20.29 -15.57
CA ALA A 594 -18.90 21.43 -15.51
C ALA A 594 -18.69 22.30 -14.26
N GLU A 595 -18.37 21.69 -13.11
CA GLU A 595 -18.11 22.41 -11.85
C GLU A 595 -16.67 22.97 -11.79
N VAL A 596 -15.72 22.32 -12.46
CA VAL A 596 -14.29 22.71 -12.43
C VAL A 596 -13.97 23.84 -13.42
N GLU A 597 -14.72 24.00 -14.52
CA GLU A 597 -14.43 24.94 -15.62
C GLU A 597 -14.11 26.38 -15.16
N ASN A 598 -14.71 26.83 -14.05
CA ASN A 598 -14.52 28.19 -13.51
C ASN A 598 -13.81 28.24 -12.15
N ALA A 599 -13.36 27.10 -11.61
CA ALA A 599 -12.80 27.01 -10.27
C ALA A 599 -11.26 27.20 -10.27
N THR A 600 -10.78 28.12 -9.42
CA THR A 600 -9.33 28.39 -9.24
C THR A 600 -8.76 27.87 -7.93
N LYS A 601 -9.63 27.42 -7.01
CA LYS A 601 -9.28 26.91 -5.67
C LYS A 601 -10.09 25.64 -5.37
N PRO A 602 -9.63 24.79 -4.43
CA PRO A 602 -10.43 23.66 -3.99
C PRO A 602 -11.79 24.08 -3.43
N PHE A 603 -12.84 23.33 -3.74
CA PHE A 603 -14.22 23.64 -3.35
C PHE A 603 -15.03 22.37 -3.04
N TRP A 604 -16.10 22.54 -2.26
CA TRP A 604 -17.05 21.46 -1.95
C TRP A 604 -18.12 21.39 -3.04
N LEU A 605 -18.44 20.19 -3.52
CA LEU A 605 -19.53 19.98 -4.46
C LEU A 605 -20.90 20.22 -3.80
N PRO A 606 -21.89 20.73 -4.54
CA PRO A 606 -23.27 20.77 -4.09
C PRO A 606 -23.78 19.37 -3.69
N ALA A 607 -24.59 19.27 -2.63
CA ALA A 607 -25.06 17.98 -2.12
C ALA A 607 -25.90 17.21 -3.17
N THR A 608 -26.59 17.93 -4.06
CA THR A 608 -27.33 17.35 -5.19
C THR A 608 -26.41 16.58 -6.14
N ASP A 609 -25.25 17.15 -6.49
CA ASP A 609 -24.31 16.52 -7.41
C ASP A 609 -23.56 15.37 -6.72
N VAL A 610 -23.24 15.50 -5.43
CA VAL A 610 -22.70 14.40 -4.61
C VAL A 610 -23.67 13.20 -4.62
N GLY A 611 -24.96 13.44 -4.41
CA GLY A 611 -25.99 12.39 -4.46
C GLY A 611 -26.06 11.71 -5.82
N VAL A 612 -26.04 12.49 -6.92
CA VAL A 612 -26.03 11.94 -8.29
C VAL A 612 -24.78 11.11 -8.56
N ILE A 613 -23.59 11.58 -8.15
CA ILE A 613 -22.34 10.83 -8.30
C ILE A 613 -22.41 9.51 -7.54
N LEU A 614 -22.82 9.53 -6.26
CA LEU A 614 -22.94 8.33 -5.43
C LEU A 614 -23.92 7.32 -6.04
N ASP A 615 -25.11 7.76 -6.45
CA ASP A 615 -26.09 6.88 -7.10
C ASP A 615 -25.55 6.29 -8.42
N THR A 616 -24.80 7.09 -9.19
CA THR A 616 -24.21 6.66 -10.47
C THR A 616 -23.13 5.60 -10.28
N VAL A 617 -22.32 5.68 -9.23
CA VAL A 617 -21.38 4.61 -8.86
C VAL A 617 -22.05 3.44 -8.11
N GLY A 618 -23.35 3.55 -7.82
CA GLY A 618 -24.15 2.51 -7.18
C GLY A 618 -24.09 2.52 -5.65
N ILE A 619 -23.73 3.63 -5.02
CA ILE A 619 -23.75 3.79 -3.56
C ILE A 619 -25.07 4.46 -3.17
N SER A 620 -25.93 3.76 -2.42
CA SER A 620 -27.22 4.29 -2.01
C SER A 620 -27.04 5.48 -1.07
N TYR A 621 -27.59 6.63 -1.46
CA TYR A 621 -27.66 7.82 -0.63
C TYR A 621 -29.08 8.04 -0.10
N ALA A 622 -29.21 8.44 1.17
CA ALA A 622 -30.50 8.68 1.78
C ALA A 622 -31.21 9.83 1.06
N ARG A 623 -32.37 9.53 0.46
CA ARG A 623 -33.17 10.45 -0.33
C ARG A 623 -33.36 11.78 0.40
N SER A 624 -32.96 12.87 -0.25
CA SER A 624 -32.96 14.20 0.33
C SER A 624 -33.43 15.26 -0.66
N ILE A 625 -33.99 16.34 -0.12
CA ILE A 625 -34.39 17.54 -0.87
C ILE A 625 -33.96 18.76 -0.06
N GLU A 626 -33.24 19.69 -0.70
CA GLU A 626 -32.93 21.00 -0.12
C GLU A 626 -34.05 21.98 -0.43
N VAL A 627 -34.59 22.62 0.59
CA VAL A 627 -35.68 23.59 0.46
C VAL A 627 -35.54 24.75 1.43
N ALA A 628 -36.26 25.83 1.14
CA ALA A 628 -36.46 26.91 2.10
C ALA A 628 -37.36 26.45 3.27
N ILE A 629 -37.31 27.16 4.40
CA ILE A 629 -37.99 26.75 5.64
C ILE A 629 -39.52 26.68 5.49
N ASP A 630 -40.10 27.48 4.61
CA ASP A 630 -41.53 27.52 4.30
C ASP A 630 -42.01 26.31 3.49
N GLU A 631 -41.10 25.65 2.76
CA GLU A 631 -41.40 24.51 1.87
C GLU A 631 -41.20 23.14 2.55
N VAL A 632 -40.69 23.11 3.78
CA VAL A 632 -40.26 21.87 4.48
C VAL A 632 -41.35 20.82 4.65
N SER A 633 -42.60 21.24 4.84
CA SER A 633 -43.75 20.33 4.98
C SER A 633 -44.05 19.61 3.67
N SER A 634 -44.00 20.31 2.53
CA SER A 634 -44.20 19.70 1.20
C SER A 634 -43.04 18.77 0.85
N ALA A 635 -41.81 19.20 1.15
CA ALA A 635 -40.62 18.39 0.94
C ALA A 635 -40.62 17.10 1.78
N SER A 636 -41.09 17.14 3.04
CA SER A 636 -41.15 15.94 3.88
C SER A 636 -42.16 14.92 3.40
N GLU A 637 -43.32 15.36 2.90
CA GLU A 637 -44.30 14.47 2.25
C GLU A 637 -43.73 13.82 0.99
N GLN A 638 -43.01 14.60 0.16
CA GLN A 638 -42.37 14.09 -1.05
C GLN A 638 -41.28 13.07 -0.74
N VAL A 639 -40.45 13.30 0.28
CA VAL A 639 -39.36 12.41 0.71
C VAL A 639 -39.93 11.13 1.33
N GLY A 640 -40.97 11.25 2.16
CA GLY A 640 -41.63 10.18 2.90
C GLY A 640 -41.11 10.03 4.33
N PHE A 641 -42.05 9.86 5.27
CA PHE A 641 -41.75 9.74 6.70
C PHE A 641 -41.18 8.36 7.10
N PRO A 642 -40.46 8.28 8.24
CA PRO A 642 -39.96 9.40 9.04
C PRO A 642 -38.79 10.15 8.37
N VAL A 643 -38.65 11.43 8.67
CA VAL A 643 -37.63 12.32 8.09
C VAL A 643 -36.72 12.94 9.14
N VAL A 644 -35.58 13.43 8.67
CA VAL A 644 -34.57 14.20 9.38
C VAL A 644 -34.51 15.58 8.77
N LEU A 645 -34.38 16.61 9.61
CA LEU A 645 -34.01 17.94 9.18
C LEU A 645 -32.55 18.20 9.50
N LYS A 646 -31.80 18.71 8.52
CA LYS A 646 -30.42 19.17 8.71
C LYS A 646 -30.28 20.63 8.25
N ALA A 647 -29.66 21.45 9.09
CA ALA A 647 -29.38 22.84 8.77
C ALA A 647 -28.36 22.98 7.63
N ILE A 648 -28.62 23.93 6.73
CA ILE A 648 -27.67 24.40 5.71
C ILE A 648 -27.43 25.88 5.97
N ALA A 649 -26.22 26.21 6.41
CA ALA A 649 -25.76 27.57 6.67
C ALA A 649 -24.25 27.70 6.36
N PRO A 650 -23.78 28.85 5.86
CA PRO A 650 -22.35 29.08 5.61
C PRO A 650 -21.52 28.85 6.87
N GLY A 651 -20.41 28.11 6.74
CA GLY A 651 -19.49 27.82 7.85
C GLY A 651 -19.98 26.81 8.89
N LEU A 652 -21.19 26.26 8.77
CA LEU A 652 -21.71 25.26 9.70
C LEU A 652 -21.19 23.85 9.38
N VAL A 653 -20.12 23.44 10.07
CA VAL A 653 -19.47 22.13 9.85
C VAL A 653 -20.05 21.04 10.76
N HIS A 654 -20.05 21.25 12.08
CA HIS A 654 -20.56 20.32 13.10
C HIS A 654 -22.03 20.59 13.43
N LYS A 655 -22.93 20.15 12.55
CA LYS A 655 -24.38 20.46 12.63
C LYS A 655 -25.03 19.93 13.91
N SER A 656 -24.69 18.72 14.33
CA SER A 656 -25.31 18.07 15.49
C SER A 656 -25.04 18.81 16.81
N ASP A 657 -23.83 19.35 16.98
CA ASP A 657 -23.37 19.98 18.22
C ASP A 657 -24.11 21.28 18.54
N VAL A 658 -24.70 21.91 17.53
CA VAL A 658 -25.45 23.17 17.66
C VAL A 658 -26.96 23.00 17.46
N GLY A 659 -27.48 21.76 17.50
CA GLY A 659 -28.90 21.49 17.26
C GLY A 659 -29.34 21.61 15.79
N GLY A 660 -28.39 21.63 14.86
CA GLY A 660 -28.62 21.68 13.42
C GLY A 660 -29.05 20.36 12.79
N VAL A 661 -29.35 19.33 13.59
CA VAL A 661 -29.92 18.05 13.14
C VAL A 661 -31.08 17.65 14.05
N VAL A 662 -32.26 17.40 13.49
CA VAL A 662 -33.44 16.92 14.24
C VAL A 662 -33.93 15.62 13.60
N LEU A 663 -33.95 14.55 14.40
CA LEU A 663 -34.33 13.19 14.00
C LEU A 663 -35.77 12.86 14.42
N GLY A 664 -36.29 11.72 13.96
CA GLY A 664 -37.55 11.16 14.47
C GLY A 664 -38.82 11.91 14.08
N LEU A 665 -38.82 12.70 13.00
CA LEU A 665 -39.98 13.50 12.59
C LEU A 665 -40.93 12.65 11.74
N GLU A 666 -42.17 12.45 12.21
CA GLU A 666 -43.15 11.55 11.63
C GLU A 666 -44.31 12.27 10.93
N THR A 667 -44.49 13.57 11.19
CA THR A 667 -45.59 14.36 10.62
C THR A 667 -45.13 15.68 9.99
N PRO A 668 -45.85 16.24 9.01
CA PRO A 668 -45.52 17.55 8.41
C PRO A 668 -45.50 18.69 9.42
N GLN A 669 -46.30 18.59 10.48
CA GLN A 669 -46.37 19.57 11.57
C GLN A 669 -45.12 19.51 12.44
N GLU A 670 -44.68 18.32 12.86
CA GLU A 670 -43.44 18.14 13.61
C GLU A 670 -42.23 18.68 12.85
N VAL A 671 -42.18 18.46 11.53
CA VAL A 671 -41.13 18.99 10.65
C VAL A 671 -41.12 20.52 10.66
N ARG A 672 -42.29 21.15 10.49
CA ARG A 672 -42.41 22.62 10.51
C ARG A 672 -41.94 23.20 11.84
N ASP A 673 -42.42 22.63 12.94
CA ASP A 673 -42.09 23.10 14.29
C ASP A 673 -40.60 22.91 14.59
N ALA A 674 -40.00 21.80 14.14
CA ALA A 674 -38.57 21.56 14.24
C ALA A 674 -37.74 22.56 13.44
N ALA A 675 -38.14 22.90 12.21
CA ALA A 675 -37.43 23.88 11.38
C ALA A 675 -37.45 25.29 11.99
N ILE A 676 -38.59 25.70 12.56
CA ILE A 676 -38.72 27.00 13.26
C ILE A 676 -37.80 27.03 14.48
N ARG A 677 -37.85 25.99 15.34
CA ARG A 677 -36.97 25.89 16.52
C ARG A 677 -35.50 25.89 16.14
N MET A 678 -35.12 25.16 15.08
CA MET A 678 -33.75 25.12 14.58
C MET A 678 -33.27 26.51 14.14
N ARG A 679 -34.10 27.26 13.41
CA ARG A 679 -33.77 28.64 13.01
C ARG A 679 -33.54 29.54 14.22
N GLU A 680 -34.40 29.46 15.23
CA GLU A 680 -34.29 30.26 16.44
C GLU A 680 -33.04 29.91 17.26
N GLN A 681 -32.71 28.63 17.38
CA GLN A 681 -31.50 28.17 18.08
C GLN A 681 -30.22 28.63 17.38
N LEU A 682 -30.14 28.47 16.06
CA LEU A 682 -28.98 28.90 15.27
C LEU A 682 -28.83 30.43 15.30
N ALA A 683 -29.93 31.18 15.26
CA ALA A 683 -29.88 32.64 15.34
C ALA A 683 -29.31 33.13 16.69
N LYS A 684 -29.57 32.44 17.81
CA LYS A 684 -29.01 32.78 19.14
C LYS A 684 -27.48 32.69 19.19
N ILE A 685 -26.88 31.88 18.34
CA ILE A 685 -25.42 31.72 18.23
C ILE A 685 -24.86 32.44 16.99
N GLY A 686 -25.64 33.33 16.38
CA GLY A 686 -25.20 34.18 15.26
C GLY A 686 -25.19 33.49 13.89
N ILE A 687 -25.81 32.32 13.75
CA ILE A 687 -25.86 31.57 12.48
C ILE A 687 -27.23 31.79 11.83
N GLN A 688 -27.24 32.35 10.61
CA GLN A 688 -28.46 32.48 9.81
C GLN A 688 -28.72 31.20 9.01
N LEU A 689 -29.88 30.60 9.23
CA LEU A 689 -30.33 29.41 8.50
C LEU A 689 -30.85 29.80 7.12
N GLU A 690 -30.14 29.43 6.05
CA GLU A 690 -30.53 29.75 4.68
C GLU A 690 -31.54 28.74 4.13
N LYS A 691 -31.25 27.45 4.31
CA LYS A 691 -32.05 26.32 3.82
C LYS A 691 -32.00 25.18 4.82
N VAL A 692 -32.89 24.21 4.64
CA VAL A 692 -32.80 22.93 5.32
C VAL A 692 -32.79 21.79 4.32
N LEU A 693 -32.05 20.75 4.66
CA LEU A 693 -32.11 19.45 4.00
C LEU A 693 -33.19 18.62 4.70
N VAL A 694 -34.24 18.26 3.97
CA VAL A 694 -35.21 17.26 4.39
C VAL A 694 -34.77 15.91 3.85
N GLN A 695 -34.49 14.94 4.71
CA GLN A 695 -33.91 13.66 4.32
C GLN A 695 -34.66 12.49 4.96
N ARG A 696 -34.78 11.36 4.24
CA ARG A 696 -35.38 10.14 4.80
C ARG A 696 -34.54 9.61 5.97
N GLU A 697 -35.17 9.37 7.11
CA GLU A 697 -34.49 8.82 8.29
C GLU A 697 -34.19 7.33 8.17
N VAL A 698 -32.92 6.94 8.32
CA VAL A 698 -32.51 5.52 8.36
C VAL A 698 -32.40 5.07 9.83
N ARG A 699 -33.47 4.44 10.34
CA ARG A 699 -33.64 4.11 11.78
C ARG A 699 -32.86 2.89 12.29
N ASN A 700 -32.28 2.08 11.41
CA ASN A 700 -31.57 0.83 11.76
C ASN A 700 -30.18 0.76 11.14
N GLY A 701 -29.39 -0.21 11.58
CA GLY A 701 -28.07 -0.52 11.03
C GLY A 701 -26.91 0.04 11.85
N ILE A 702 -25.75 -0.54 11.61
CA ILE A 702 -24.51 -0.21 12.31
C ILE A 702 -23.89 1.03 11.63
N GLU A 703 -23.56 2.05 12.43
CA GLU A 703 -22.91 3.26 11.92
C GLU A 703 -21.43 2.99 11.65
N MET A 704 -21.05 3.11 10.38
CA MET A 704 -19.68 3.07 9.92
C MET A 704 -19.34 4.42 9.27
N MET A 705 -18.07 4.67 9.02
CA MET A 705 -17.62 5.76 8.17
C MET A 705 -16.74 5.24 7.05
N ILE A 706 -16.82 5.88 5.90
CA ILE A 706 -15.88 5.66 4.79
C ILE A 706 -15.44 7.02 4.30
N GLY A 707 -14.14 7.25 4.30
CA GLY A 707 -13.56 8.52 3.88
C GLY A 707 -12.44 8.31 2.86
N LEU A 708 -12.10 9.40 2.18
CA LEU A 708 -10.96 9.50 1.29
C LEU A 708 -10.27 10.84 1.55
N THR A 709 -8.95 10.82 1.60
CA THR A 709 -8.13 12.03 1.55
C THR A 709 -6.99 11.81 0.56
N THR A 710 -6.68 12.83 -0.24
CA THR A 710 -5.61 12.72 -1.25
C THR A 710 -4.35 13.40 -0.77
N ASP A 711 -3.32 12.60 -0.48
CA ASP A 711 -1.98 13.07 -0.15
C ASP A 711 -1.22 13.46 -1.43
N PRO A 712 -0.43 14.55 -1.43
CA PRO A 712 0.31 15.00 -2.63
C PRO A 712 1.34 13.98 -3.15
N VAL A 713 1.90 13.13 -2.28
CA VAL A 713 2.98 12.19 -2.58
C VAL A 713 2.43 10.79 -2.81
N PHE A 714 1.55 10.31 -1.93
CA PHE A 714 1.00 8.95 -1.98
C PHE A 714 -0.29 8.84 -2.82
N GLY A 715 -1.00 9.94 -3.03
CA GLY A 715 -2.29 9.95 -3.72
C GLY A 715 -3.46 9.63 -2.75
N PRO A 716 -4.57 9.09 -3.27
CA PRO A 716 -5.78 8.88 -2.48
C PRO A 716 -5.61 7.75 -1.46
N LEU A 717 -5.82 8.10 -0.20
CA LEU A 717 -5.84 7.24 0.98
C LEU A 717 -7.29 7.06 1.43
N LEU A 718 -7.79 5.83 1.36
CA LEU A 718 -9.13 5.45 1.78
C LEU A 718 -9.10 5.02 3.25
N VAL A 719 -10.09 5.48 4.03
CA VAL A 719 -10.29 5.10 5.43
C VAL A 719 -11.65 4.44 5.62
N CYS A 720 -11.69 3.38 6.42
CA CYS A 720 -12.92 2.76 6.91
C CYS A 720 -12.84 2.65 8.42
N GLY A 721 -13.92 2.92 9.14
CA GLY A 721 -13.95 2.83 10.59
C GLY A 721 -15.34 2.87 11.18
N MET A 722 -15.42 2.82 12.52
CA MET A 722 -16.68 3.02 13.23
C MET A 722 -17.16 4.46 13.03
N GLY A 723 -18.42 4.63 12.63
CA GLY A 723 -18.98 5.94 12.28
C GLY A 723 -19.68 6.64 13.46
N GLY A 724 -20.18 7.85 13.19
CA GLY A 724 -20.95 8.64 14.16
C GLY A 724 -20.08 9.56 15.01
N VAL A 725 -20.63 10.05 16.13
CA VAL A 725 -20.01 11.13 16.93
C VAL A 725 -18.76 10.69 17.72
N HIS A 726 -18.46 9.40 17.79
CA HIS A 726 -17.36 8.86 18.60
C HIS A 726 -16.09 8.51 17.81
N VAL A 727 -16.07 8.75 16.49
CA VAL A 727 -14.94 8.42 15.59
C VAL A 727 -13.62 8.99 16.11
N GLU A 728 -13.59 10.29 16.45
CA GLU A 728 -12.37 11.00 16.85
C GLU A 728 -11.80 10.52 18.19
N LEU A 729 -12.66 9.98 19.07
CA LEU A 729 -12.31 9.52 20.40
C LEU A 729 -11.75 8.09 20.40
N ILE A 730 -12.37 7.17 19.66
CA ILE A 730 -12.05 5.74 19.70
C ILE A 730 -10.90 5.38 18.74
N LYS A 731 -10.74 6.15 17.64
CA LYS A 731 -9.71 5.94 16.60
C LYS A 731 -9.67 4.49 16.05
N ASP A 732 -10.84 3.86 15.96
CA ASP A 732 -10.99 2.52 15.38
C ASP A 732 -11.18 2.63 13.86
N VAL A 733 -10.04 2.74 13.16
CA VAL A 733 -9.97 3.00 11.72
C VAL A 733 -8.91 2.14 11.05
N ALA A 734 -9.14 1.79 9.79
CA ALA A 734 -8.19 1.12 8.90
C ALA A 734 -7.99 1.95 7.62
N PHE A 735 -6.76 1.98 7.11
CA PHE A 735 -6.37 2.78 5.95
C PHE A 735 -5.82 1.91 4.82
N ARG A 736 -6.12 2.25 3.56
CA ARG A 736 -5.55 1.63 2.36
C ARG A 736 -5.29 2.65 1.26
N LEU A 737 -4.29 2.38 0.42
CA LEU A 737 -4.05 3.17 -0.77
C LEU A 737 -4.88 2.65 -1.93
N THR A 738 -5.32 3.57 -2.78
CA THR A 738 -6.01 3.24 -4.03
C THR A 738 -5.01 2.72 -5.09
N PRO A 739 -5.39 1.70 -5.89
CA PRO A 739 -6.65 0.96 -5.86
C PRO A 739 -6.73 -0.05 -4.70
N VAL A 740 -7.90 -0.12 -4.06
CA VAL A 740 -8.25 -1.11 -3.03
C VAL A 740 -8.87 -2.34 -3.69
N HIS A 741 -8.40 -3.54 -3.33
CA HIS A 741 -8.97 -4.80 -3.81
C HIS A 741 -9.98 -5.37 -2.81
N ASP A 742 -10.80 -6.31 -3.27
CA ASP A 742 -11.79 -7.01 -2.43
C ASP A 742 -11.20 -7.59 -1.14
N ARG A 743 -10.01 -8.21 -1.22
CA ARG A 743 -9.29 -8.74 -0.05
C ARG A 743 -8.81 -7.62 0.89
N ASP A 744 -8.34 -6.50 0.34
CA ASP A 744 -7.93 -5.35 1.16
C ASP A 744 -9.13 -4.80 1.96
N ALA A 745 -10.29 -4.67 1.31
CA ALA A 745 -11.51 -4.19 1.96
C ALA A 745 -12.03 -5.16 3.04
N GLU A 746 -11.93 -6.48 2.81
CA GLU A 746 -12.25 -7.47 3.84
C GLU A 746 -11.35 -7.34 5.08
N GLU A 747 -10.05 -7.16 4.87
CA GLU A 747 -9.06 -6.97 5.93
C GLU A 747 -9.25 -5.66 6.67
N MET A 748 -9.50 -4.55 5.96
CA MET A 748 -9.81 -3.25 6.57
C MET A 748 -10.95 -3.38 7.58
N ILE A 749 -12.01 -4.11 7.22
CA ILE A 749 -13.15 -4.35 8.12
C ILE A 749 -12.75 -5.27 9.27
N ALA A 750 -11.94 -6.30 9.03
CA ALA A 750 -11.52 -7.26 10.06
C ALA A 750 -10.56 -6.67 11.10
N GLN A 751 -9.80 -5.63 10.74
CA GLN A 751 -8.87 -4.92 11.62
C GLN A 751 -9.56 -4.03 12.65
N LEU A 752 -10.83 -3.68 12.41
CA LEU A 752 -11.58 -2.85 13.32
C LEU A 752 -11.86 -3.61 14.62
N LYS A 753 -11.60 -2.97 15.76
CA LYS A 753 -12.00 -3.47 17.08
C LYS A 753 -13.53 -3.62 17.17
N SER A 754 -14.26 -2.79 16.43
CA SER A 754 -15.72 -2.82 16.29
C SER A 754 -16.24 -3.86 15.30
N ALA A 755 -15.37 -4.59 14.57
CA ALA A 755 -15.77 -5.62 13.62
C ALA A 755 -16.76 -6.67 14.18
N PRO A 756 -16.70 -7.09 15.46
CA PRO A 756 -17.70 -7.99 16.05
C PRO A 756 -19.13 -7.46 15.98
N LEU A 757 -19.36 -6.14 16.00
CA LEU A 757 -20.70 -5.55 15.85
C LEU A 757 -21.32 -5.93 14.50
N LEU A 758 -20.51 -5.97 13.44
CA LEU A 758 -20.96 -6.34 12.09
C LEU A 758 -21.36 -7.82 11.99
N ARG A 759 -20.97 -8.67 12.95
CA ARG A 759 -21.37 -10.08 13.05
C ARG A 759 -22.61 -10.30 13.92
N GLY A 760 -23.15 -9.23 14.51
CA GLY A 760 -24.23 -9.27 15.50
C GLY A 760 -23.67 -9.32 16.92
N TYR A 761 -24.24 -8.50 17.81
CA TYR A 761 -23.82 -8.39 19.20
C TYR A 761 -25.01 -8.16 20.12
N ARG A 762 -25.09 -8.89 21.25
CA ARG A 762 -26.15 -8.79 22.27
C ARG A 762 -27.58 -8.76 21.70
N GLY A 763 -27.88 -9.65 20.75
CA GLY A 763 -29.21 -9.75 20.12
C GLY A 763 -29.48 -8.74 19.00
N GLY A 764 -28.56 -7.82 18.71
CA GLY A 764 -28.62 -6.97 17.52
C GLY A 764 -28.35 -7.76 16.24
N PRO A 765 -29.03 -7.45 15.11
CA PRO A 765 -28.80 -8.13 13.85
C PRO A 765 -27.38 -7.85 13.31
N PRO A 766 -26.77 -8.79 12.56
CA PRO A 766 -25.53 -8.53 11.83
C PRO A 766 -25.72 -7.43 10.79
N GLY A 767 -24.62 -6.85 10.31
CA GLY A 767 -24.61 -5.91 9.20
C GLY A 767 -24.34 -6.59 7.85
N ASP A 768 -24.82 -6.01 6.76
CA ASP A 768 -24.51 -6.39 5.39
C ASP A 768 -23.05 -6.04 5.03
N ARG A 769 -22.14 -6.91 5.47
CA ARG A 769 -20.69 -6.76 5.24
C ARG A 769 -20.34 -6.77 3.75
N HIS A 770 -21.11 -7.46 2.91
CA HIS A 770 -20.88 -7.49 1.48
C HIS A 770 -21.15 -6.11 0.86
N ALA A 771 -22.24 -5.45 1.23
CA ALA A 771 -22.53 -4.09 0.78
C ALA A 771 -21.48 -3.07 1.24
N LEU A 772 -20.94 -3.23 2.46
CA LEU A 772 -19.84 -2.41 2.95
C LEU A 772 -18.57 -2.57 2.10
N ILE A 773 -18.18 -3.82 1.80
CA ILE A 773 -17.04 -4.12 0.90
C ILE A 773 -17.27 -3.49 -0.48
N GLN A 774 -18.43 -3.69 -1.10
CA GLN A 774 -18.73 -3.12 -2.42
C GLN A 774 -18.66 -1.58 -2.41
N THR A 775 -19.09 -0.94 -1.32
CA THR A 775 -19.01 0.53 -1.18
C THR A 775 -17.57 1.01 -1.12
N ILE A 776 -16.71 0.34 -0.32
CA ILE A 776 -15.26 0.63 -0.26
C ILE A 776 -14.63 0.52 -1.65
N LEU A 777 -14.92 -0.56 -2.38
CA LEU A 777 -14.38 -0.79 -3.71
C LEU A 777 -14.84 0.27 -4.73
N ARG A 778 -16.12 0.66 -4.70
CA ARG A 778 -16.68 1.69 -5.57
C ARG A 778 -16.09 3.07 -5.30
N ILE A 779 -15.85 3.40 -4.02
CA ILE A 779 -15.15 4.65 -3.65
C ILE A 779 -13.72 4.64 -4.14
N SER A 780 -13.01 3.51 -3.98
CA SER A 780 -11.66 3.38 -4.55
C SER A 780 -11.67 3.55 -6.07
N ALA A 781 -12.65 2.99 -6.78
CA ALA A 781 -12.75 3.11 -8.22
C ALA A 781 -13.12 4.54 -8.66
N LEU A 782 -13.95 5.25 -7.88
CA LEU A 782 -14.27 6.66 -8.07
C LEU A 782 -13.01 7.54 -7.93
N ALA A 783 -12.18 7.28 -6.92
CA ALA A 783 -10.93 8.01 -6.70
C ALA A 783 -9.93 7.84 -7.85
N GLU A 784 -9.85 6.64 -8.44
CA GLU A 784 -9.01 6.40 -9.63
C GLU A 784 -9.58 7.07 -10.89
N ALA A 785 -10.91 7.18 -11.01
CA ALA A 785 -11.58 7.82 -12.13
C ALA A 785 -11.56 9.37 -12.07
N VAL A 786 -11.43 9.95 -10.87
CA VAL A 786 -11.47 11.40 -10.62
C VAL A 786 -10.22 11.85 -9.85
N PRO A 787 -9.09 12.08 -10.56
CA PRO A 787 -7.84 12.54 -9.93
C PRO A 787 -7.96 13.88 -9.18
N GLU A 788 -8.97 14.68 -9.50
CA GLU A 788 -9.30 15.96 -8.86
C GLU A 788 -9.95 15.77 -7.48
N LEU A 789 -10.42 14.55 -7.14
CA LEU A 789 -11.03 14.25 -5.85
C LEU A 789 -10.01 14.38 -4.73
N LEU A 790 -10.18 15.41 -3.91
CA LEU A 790 -9.26 15.73 -2.83
C LEU A 790 -9.72 15.12 -1.50
N GLU A 791 -11.02 15.19 -1.22
CA GLU A 791 -11.62 14.59 -0.02
C GLU A 791 -13.00 14.01 -0.33
N LEU A 792 -13.33 12.87 0.26
CA LEU A 792 -14.67 12.30 0.36
C LEU A 792 -14.93 11.95 1.82
N ASP A 793 -16.08 12.31 2.34
CA ASP A 793 -16.51 11.90 3.68
C ASP A 793 -17.92 11.35 3.63
N LEU A 794 -18.08 10.06 3.91
CA LEU A 794 -19.35 9.38 4.12
C LEU A 794 -19.46 9.02 5.60
N ASN A 795 -19.98 9.93 6.41
CA ASN A 795 -20.06 9.75 7.87
C ASN A 795 -21.36 10.31 8.49
N PRO A 796 -22.28 9.45 8.97
CA PRO A 796 -22.21 7.99 8.92
C PRO A 796 -22.71 7.39 7.59
N VAL A 797 -22.28 6.16 7.34
CA VAL A 797 -23.02 5.19 6.54
C VAL A 797 -23.69 4.19 7.46
N LYS A 798 -24.93 3.81 7.16
CA LYS A 798 -25.70 2.81 7.91
C LYS A 798 -25.59 1.47 7.21
N VAL A 799 -24.92 0.51 7.86
CA VAL A 799 -24.83 -0.88 7.39
C VAL A 799 -26.06 -1.63 7.90
N LEU A 800 -27.03 -1.88 7.02
CA LEU A 800 -28.30 -2.52 7.35
C LEU A 800 -28.14 -4.04 7.48
N PRO A 801 -29.16 -4.79 7.94
CA PRO A 801 -29.11 -6.25 7.95
C PRO A 801 -28.79 -6.88 6.59
N PRO A 802 -28.24 -8.10 6.55
CA PRO A 802 -27.86 -8.77 5.29
C PRO A 802 -28.98 -8.76 4.25
N GLY A 803 -28.65 -8.34 3.02
CA GLY A 803 -29.58 -8.24 1.90
C GLY A 803 -30.31 -6.89 1.81
N GLN A 804 -30.21 -6.03 2.83
CA GLN A 804 -30.78 -4.67 2.81
C GLN A 804 -29.74 -3.61 2.40
N GLY A 805 -28.45 -3.97 2.35
CA GLY A 805 -27.39 -3.12 1.83
C GLY A 805 -26.85 -2.08 2.82
N LEU A 806 -26.34 -1.00 2.25
CA LEU A 806 -25.73 0.12 2.96
C LEU A 806 -26.33 1.43 2.45
N VAL A 807 -26.61 2.36 3.35
CA VAL A 807 -27.12 3.70 2.99
C VAL A 807 -26.24 4.78 3.59
N ALA A 808 -25.66 5.63 2.75
CA ALA A 808 -24.97 6.84 3.20
C ALA A 808 -25.99 7.89 3.66
N VAL A 809 -25.86 8.39 4.90
CA VAL A 809 -26.79 9.39 5.45
C VAL A 809 -26.19 10.79 5.47
N ASP A 810 -24.87 10.92 5.51
CA ASP A 810 -24.16 12.17 5.20
C ASP A 810 -23.07 11.89 4.18
N ALA A 811 -22.83 12.86 3.30
CA ALA A 811 -21.87 12.74 2.22
C ALA A 811 -21.35 14.12 1.83
N ARG A 812 -20.03 14.28 1.72
CA ARG A 812 -19.40 15.49 1.17
C ARG A 812 -18.22 15.12 0.29
N MET A 813 -18.04 15.86 -0.81
CA MET A 813 -16.93 15.68 -1.74
C MET A 813 -16.25 17.03 -1.99
N ARG A 814 -14.91 17.05 -1.87
CA ARG A 814 -14.09 18.22 -2.17
C ARG A 814 -13.24 17.96 -3.39
N ILE A 815 -13.29 18.87 -4.36
CA ILE A 815 -12.58 18.78 -5.63
C ILE A 815 -11.48 19.84 -5.70
N CYS A 816 -10.36 19.49 -6.33
CA CYS A 816 -9.23 20.36 -6.58
C CYS A 816 -9.03 20.55 -8.09
N PRO A 817 -9.19 21.77 -8.63
CA PRO A 817 -9.00 22.04 -10.06
C PRO A 817 -7.58 21.67 -10.54
N PRO A 818 -7.41 21.17 -11.79
CA PRO A 818 -6.14 20.66 -12.31
C PRO A 818 -4.95 21.62 -12.19
N GLY A 819 -5.16 22.94 -12.41
CA GLY A 819 -4.10 23.95 -12.30
C GLY A 819 -3.53 24.15 -10.89
N ALA A 820 -4.26 23.73 -9.84
CA ALA A 820 -3.77 23.74 -8.45
C ALA A 820 -3.04 22.44 -8.07
N VAL A 821 -3.20 21.36 -8.85
CA VAL A 821 -2.58 20.05 -8.62
C VAL A 821 -1.11 20.05 -9.05
N GLU A 822 -0.77 20.69 -10.18
CA GLU A 822 0.62 20.81 -10.65
C GLU A 822 1.50 21.66 -9.71
N ALA A 823 0.96 22.75 -9.15
CA ALA A 823 1.66 23.58 -8.17
C ALA A 823 1.95 22.87 -6.83
N ARG A 824 1.24 21.75 -6.55
CA ARG A 824 1.48 20.88 -5.39
C ARG A 824 2.42 19.70 -5.68
N ARG A 825 2.53 19.26 -6.93
CA ARG A 825 3.46 18.18 -7.36
C ARG A 825 4.89 18.68 -7.63
N THR A 826 5.06 19.99 -7.86
CA THR A 826 6.34 20.63 -8.18
C THR A 826 7.00 21.32 -6.98
N ARG A 827 6.34 21.33 -5.82
CA ARG A 827 6.89 21.69 -4.51
C ARG A 827 7.17 20.42 -3.73
#